data_AF-A0ABD1UXZ6-F1
#
_entry.id   AF-A0ABD1UXZ6-F1
#
_cell.length_a   1.000
_cell.length_b   1.000
_cell.length_c   1.000
_cell.angle_alpha   90.00
_cell.angle_beta   90.00
_cell.angle_gamma   90.00
#
_symmetry.space_group_name_H-M   'P 1'
#
loop_
_entity.id
_entity.type
_entity.pdbx_description
1 polymer ?
#
loop_
_entity_poly.entity_id
_entity_poly.type
_entity_poly.pdbx_seq_one_letter_code
_entity_poly.pdbx_strand_id
1 'polypeptide(L)'
;MAPGEDDDATVKRLQESIDSDPDDASLRFNLGVLLWEKGEERQESREKAVEHLVIAAKLNPQNGAAFRYLGHYYTRVSADPQRALKCYQRAITLNPDDSEAGEAICDLLDQGGKESLEVSVCREASEKSARAFWAFRRLGYLQAHQGKWSEAVQSLQHAIRGFPTCADLWEALGLAYQRMGMFTAALKSYGRAVELENSRVFALIESGNISLMLGSFRKGVEQFQEALKISPLNVSAHYGLGSAFLGLAKECINSGAFRWGASLLEEASKVATDGTKLSGNISCLWKLHGDIQLMYARCFPWMEEFKLAETDEKAFHSSISSWKRIRCLAATSASRSYQRALHLAPWQANIYADTAIASDLNFSLKEDPDEDVNAWSLAEKMCLGAVAWAYLGKLYRQEGEKQLAQQAFDRARSIEPSLALPWAGMSADADFRKLKPDEAYECCLLAVQIFPLAEFQIGLAKLALHSGYLPSSEVFGAIRHALQRAPHYPESHNLNGLVCESRGDYQSAITSYRLARCAIRSFAGEVSESFLKDISINLARSLCRAGNVSDAVEECESLKQQGLLDTEGLHVYALCLWRLGKNDVALSVTRTLAAGILSMEQKFAAASELFQNSKISYVVSAIHVLDQNDRLESVVSSSRSSLTSHEEITAMHMLIAVGKLVKHGSKDCLAIQKGVDHLRKALHKYPNSSVLRNLLGYILLSSKEQRDLYLSTRCTFIDLSDHQKEEGIKSACEIVGAGTVACYSTGTLQWEILLPHLQTPVAFWIWSHPTAAKEFASRAVEP
;
A
#
# COMPACT_ATOMS: atom_id res chain seq x y z
N MET A 1 -54.92 0.02 -54.65
CA MET A 1 -56.00 -0.74 -53.99
C MET A 1 -55.70 -0.68 -52.51
N ALA A 2 -56.59 -0.05 -51.76
CA ALA A 2 -56.38 0.24 -50.34
C ALA A 2 -56.53 -1.05 -49.52
N PRO A 3 -55.82 -1.21 -48.38
CA PRO A 3 -55.87 -2.42 -47.56
C PRO A 3 -57.26 -2.76 -46.99
N GLY A 4 -58.26 -1.86 -47.04
CA GLY A 4 -59.61 -2.10 -46.53
C GLY A 4 -60.64 -2.66 -47.52
N GLU A 5 -60.40 -2.61 -48.85
CA GLU A 5 -61.39 -3.06 -49.84
C GLU A 5 -61.46 -4.59 -49.96
N ASP A 6 -60.36 -5.29 -49.74
CA ASP A 6 -60.31 -6.77 -49.78
C ASP A 6 -61.03 -7.37 -48.55
N ASP A 7 -60.90 -6.71 -47.39
CA ASP A 7 -61.50 -7.19 -46.15
C ASP A 7 -63.03 -7.05 -46.12
N ASP A 8 -63.62 -6.03 -46.75
CA ASP A 8 -65.09 -5.89 -46.85
C ASP A 8 -65.69 -6.93 -47.80
N ALA A 9 -64.95 -7.28 -48.86
CA ALA A 9 -65.33 -8.37 -49.76
C ALA A 9 -65.22 -9.74 -49.05
N THR A 10 -64.20 -9.96 -48.21
CA THR A 10 -64.07 -11.21 -47.44
C THR A 10 -65.13 -11.34 -46.35
N VAL A 11 -65.50 -10.26 -45.66
CA VAL A 11 -66.63 -10.27 -44.69
C VAL A 11 -67.94 -10.68 -45.37
N LYS A 12 -68.25 -10.13 -46.56
CA LYS A 12 -69.45 -10.53 -47.33
C LYS A 12 -69.41 -11.98 -47.78
N ARG A 13 -68.26 -12.45 -48.30
CA ARG A 13 -68.09 -13.87 -48.67
C ARG A 13 -68.26 -14.81 -47.48
N LEU A 14 -67.74 -14.43 -46.31
CA LEU A 14 -67.88 -15.21 -45.07
C LEU A 14 -69.32 -15.22 -44.57
N GLN A 15 -70.05 -14.10 -44.69
CA GLN A 15 -71.49 -14.06 -44.40
C GLN A 15 -72.28 -14.97 -45.34
N GLU A 16 -72.07 -14.88 -46.65
CA GLU A 16 -72.69 -15.78 -47.64
C GLU A 16 -72.37 -17.25 -47.37
N SER A 17 -71.15 -17.55 -46.93
CA SER A 17 -70.73 -18.91 -46.56
C SER A 17 -71.42 -19.39 -45.28
N ILE A 18 -71.58 -18.53 -44.27
CA ILE A 18 -72.31 -18.84 -43.04
C ILE A 18 -73.81 -19.02 -43.31
N ASP A 19 -74.38 -18.27 -44.25
CA ASP A 19 -75.78 -18.44 -44.65
C ASP A 19 -76.00 -19.79 -45.34
N SER A 20 -74.97 -20.31 -46.03
CA SER A 20 -74.99 -21.63 -46.66
C SER A 20 -74.72 -22.79 -45.69
N ASP A 21 -73.90 -22.57 -44.66
CA ASP A 21 -73.61 -23.53 -43.59
C ASP A 21 -73.57 -22.82 -42.22
N PRO A 22 -74.72 -22.74 -41.52
CA PRO A 22 -74.81 -22.01 -40.27
C PRO A 22 -74.13 -22.73 -39.09
N ASP A 23 -73.82 -24.02 -39.20
CA ASP A 23 -73.27 -24.81 -38.10
C ASP A 23 -71.73 -24.86 -38.09
N ASP A 24 -71.06 -24.29 -39.10
CA ASP A 24 -69.60 -24.20 -39.14
C ASP A 24 -69.06 -23.16 -38.15
N ALA A 25 -68.48 -23.65 -37.06
CA ALA A 25 -67.85 -22.85 -36.02
C ALA A 25 -66.63 -22.05 -36.53
N SER A 26 -65.92 -22.55 -37.54
CA SER A 26 -64.67 -21.94 -38.05
C SER A 26 -64.97 -20.68 -38.84
N LEU A 27 -66.00 -20.72 -39.69
CA LEU A 27 -66.45 -19.56 -40.47
C LEU A 27 -66.97 -18.44 -39.57
N ARG A 28 -67.78 -18.79 -38.56
CA ARG A 28 -68.28 -17.82 -37.57
C ARG A 28 -67.16 -17.22 -36.72
N PHE A 29 -66.15 -18.02 -36.36
CA PHE A 29 -64.97 -17.52 -35.65
C PHE A 29 -64.17 -16.53 -36.51
N ASN A 30 -63.86 -16.90 -37.75
CA ASN A 30 -63.10 -16.03 -38.67
C ASN A 30 -63.83 -14.72 -38.96
N LEU A 31 -65.16 -14.76 -39.14
CA LEU A 31 -65.98 -13.56 -39.28
C LEU A 31 -65.93 -12.69 -38.02
N GLY A 32 -66.05 -13.31 -36.83
CA GLY A 32 -65.97 -12.61 -35.55
C GLY A 32 -64.62 -11.91 -35.31
N VAL A 33 -63.51 -12.55 -35.69
CA VAL A 33 -62.17 -11.97 -35.60
C VAL A 33 -61.99 -10.80 -36.57
N LEU A 34 -62.40 -10.94 -37.83
CA LEU A 34 -62.32 -9.85 -38.82
C LEU A 34 -63.17 -8.64 -38.42
N LEU A 35 -64.37 -8.87 -37.87
CA LEU A 35 -65.22 -7.80 -37.33
C LEU A 35 -64.61 -7.15 -36.08
N TRP A 36 -63.89 -7.92 -35.26
CA TRP A 36 -63.16 -7.40 -34.11
C TRP A 36 -61.98 -6.52 -34.52
N GLU A 37 -61.19 -6.95 -35.50
CA GLU A 37 -60.04 -6.21 -36.05
C GLU A 37 -60.49 -4.91 -36.75
N LYS A 38 -61.61 -4.94 -37.50
CA LYS A 38 -62.23 -3.73 -38.07
C LYS A 38 -62.89 -2.82 -37.03
N GLY A 39 -63.22 -3.37 -35.87
CA GLY A 39 -64.01 -2.72 -34.83
C GLY A 39 -63.27 -1.61 -34.08
N GLU A 40 -62.07 -1.20 -34.48
CA GLU A 40 -61.37 -0.08 -33.84
C GLU A 40 -62.14 1.24 -33.93
N GLU A 41 -62.98 1.44 -34.96
CA GLU A 41 -63.67 2.72 -35.21
C GLU A 41 -65.17 2.77 -34.82
N ARG A 42 -65.86 1.63 -34.65
CA ARG A 42 -67.32 1.60 -34.36
C ARG A 42 -67.69 0.60 -33.26
N GLN A 43 -68.45 1.04 -32.26
CA GLN A 43 -68.93 0.20 -31.16
C GLN A 43 -69.88 -0.91 -31.65
N GLU A 44 -70.71 -0.61 -32.65
CA GLU A 44 -71.68 -1.56 -33.24
C GLU A 44 -70.99 -2.77 -33.90
N SER A 45 -69.82 -2.60 -34.52
CA SER A 45 -69.06 -3.72 -35.08
C SER A 45 -68.49 -4.65 -34.01
N ARG A 46 -68.17 -4.14 -32.81
CA ARG A 46 -67.69 -4.98 -31.70
C ARG A 46 -68.82 -5.81 -31.09
N GLU A 47 -70.03 -5.26 -31.04
CA GLU A 47 -71.23 -5.99 -30.59
C GLU A 47 -71.58 -7.12 -31.59
N LYS A 48 -71.55 -6.85 -32.90
CA LYS A 48 -71.71 -7.90 -33.92
C LYS A 48 -70.60 -8.95 -33.85
N ALA A 49 -69.36 -8.53 -33.60
CA ALA A 49 -68.24 -9.45 -33.42
C ALA A 49 -68.47 -10.40 -32.22
N VAL A 50 -68.92 -9.89 -31.07
CA VAL A 50 -69.15 -10.75 -29.89
C VAL A 50 -70.28 -11.76 -30.13
N GLU A 51 -71.34 -11.39 -30.87
CA GLU A 51 -72.42 -12.33 -31.20
C GLU A 51 -71.89 -13.52 -32.01
N HIS A 52 -71.11 -13.25 -33.06
CA HIS A 52 -70.49 -14.30 -33.87
C HIS A 52 -69.49 -15.14 -33.05
N LEU A 53 -68.69 -14.52 -32.18
CA LEU A 53 -67.72 -15.21 -31.31
C LEU A 53 -68.40 -16.07 -30.22
N VAL A 54 -69.52 -15.63 -29.65
CA VAL A 54 -70.29 -16.43 -28.67
C VAL A 54 -70.90 -17.65 -29.35
N ILE A 55 -71.44 -17.49 -30.57
CA ILE A 55 -71.99 -18.63 -31.30
C ILE A 55 -70.86 -19.58 -31.72
N ALA A 56 -69.72 -19.07 -32.17
CA ALA A 56 -68.55 -19.89 -32.48
C ALA A 56 -68.07 -20.69 -31.25
N ALA A 57 -68.04 -20.07 -30.06
CA ALA A 57 -67.68 -20.75 -28.82
C ALA A 57 -68.72 -21.81 -28.36
N LYS A 58 -70.00 -21.64 -28.70
CA LYS A 58 -71.05 -22.64 -28.46
C LYS A 58 -70.94 -23.84 -29.40
N LEU A 59 -70.69 -23.57 -30.69
CA LEU A 59 -70.55 -24.61 -31.72
C LEU A 59 -69.25 -25.41 -31.55
N ASN A 60 -68.15 -24.75 -31.14
CA ASN A 60 -66.89 -25.42 -30.83
C ASN A 60 -66.32 -25.01 -29.45
N PRO A 61 -66.69 -25.71 -28.37
CA PRO A 61 -66.19 -25.45 -27.02
C PRO A 61 -64.69 -25.74 -26.79
N GLN A 62 -63.99 -26.31 -27.78
CA GLN A 62 -62.55 -26.58 -27.73
C GLN A 62 -61.71 -25.48 -28.37
N ASN A 63 -62.33 -24.51 -29.05
CA ASN A 63 -61.62 -23.38 -29.64
C ASN A 63 -61.19 -22.36 -28.56
N GLY A 64 -59.96 -22.50 -28.05
CA GLY A 64 -59.37 -21.59 -27.07
C GLY A 64 -59.31 -20.13 -27.55
N ALA A 65 -59.06 -19.90 -28.84
CA ALA A 65 -58.95 -18.55 -29.40
C ALA A 65 -60.29 -17.79 -29.37
N ALA A 66 -61.42 -18.48 -29.57
CA ALA A 66 -62.74 -17.86 -29.42
C ALA A 66 -62.95 -17.29 -28.00
N PHE A 67 -62.54 -18.03 -26.97
CA PHE A 67 -62.61 -17.57 -25.59
C PHE A 67 -61.63 -16.41 -25.29
N ARG A 68 -60.46 -16.37 -25.94
CA ARG A 68 -59.53 -15.23 -25.86
C ARG A 68 -60.17 -13.93 -26.37
N TYR A 69 -60.73 -13.91 -27.57
CA TYR A 69 -61.38 -12.72 -28.12
C TYR A 69 -62.64 -12.31 -27.32
N LEU A 70 -63.41 -13.27 -26.81
CA LEU A 70 -64.50 -12.97 -25.87
C LEU A 70 -63.97 -12.32 -24.57
N GLY A 71 -62.84 -12.78 -24.06
CA GLY A 71 -62.15 -12.13 -22.94
C GLY A 71 -61.80 -10.68 -23.25
N HIS A 72 -61.19 -10.42 -24.42
CA HIS A 72 -60.84 -9.06 -24.85
C HIS A 72 -62.07 -8.16 -24.97
N TYR A 73 -63.18 -8.69 -25.48
CA TYR A 73 -64.46 -7.96 -25.53
C TYR A 73 -64.96 -7.58 -24.14
N TYR A 74 -65.01 -8.53 -23.20
CA TYR A 74 -65.49 -8.26 -21.84
C TYR A 74 -64.57 -7.29 -21.07
N THR A 75 -63.26 -7.32 -21.34
CA THR A 75 -62.31 -6.37 -20.75
C THR A 75 -62.46 -4.96 -21.35
N ARG A 76 -62.51 -4.84 -22.69
CA ARG A 76 -62.41 -3.53 -23.38
C ARG A 76 -63.75 -2.84 -23.63
N VAL A 77 -64.83 -3.59 -23.82
CA VAL A 77 -66.15 -3.05 -24.23
C VAL A 77 -67.16 -3.12 -23.08
N SER A 78 -67.36 -4.33 -22.51
CA SER A 78 -68.36 -4.55 -21.45
C SER A 78 -67.90 -4.07 -20.07
N ALA A 79 -66.58 -3.86 -19.88
CA ALA A 79 -65.95 -3.55 -18.59
C ALA A 79 -66.32 -4.53 -17.46
N ASP A 80 -66.51 -5.81 -17.79
CA ASP A 80 -66.91 -6.88 -16.87
C ASP A 80 -65.73 -7.81 -16.55
N PRO A 81 -64.90 -7.49 -15.54
CA PRO A 81 -63.67 -8.24 -15.27
C PRO A 81 -63.93 -9.68 -14.86
N GLN A 82 -65.05 -9.97 -14.18
CA GLN A 82 -65.36 -11.34 -13.74
C GLN A 82 -65.68 -12.28 -14.91
N ARG A 83 -66.37 -11.78 -15.95
CA ARG A 83 -66.65 -12.57 -17.16
C ARG A 83 -65.39 -12.73 -17.99
N ALA A 84 -64.61 -11.66 -18.14
CA ALA A 84 -63.32 -11.70 -18.81
C ALA A 84 -62.37 -12.74 -18.20
N LEU A 85 -62.21 -12.75 -16.86
CA LEU A 85 -61.38 -13.73 -16.15
C LEU A 85 -61.81 -15.18 -16.46
N LYS A 86 -63.11 -15.48 -16.46
CA LYS A 86 -63.61 -16.83 -16.79
C LYS A 86 -63.34 -17.20 -18.25
N CYS A 87 -63.49 -16.25 -19.17
CA CYS A 87 -63.19 -16.45 -20.59
C CYS A 87 -61.70 -16.73 -20.81
N TYR A 88 -60.80 -15.91 -20.23
CA TYR A 88 -59.36 -16.15 -20.35
C TYR A 88 -58.91 -17.43 -19.64
N GLN A 89 -59.45 -17.73 -18.46
CA GLN A 89 -59.15 -18.99 -17.77
C GLN A 89 -59.54 -20.19 -18.63
N ARG A 90 -60.70 -20.14 -19.29
CA ARG A 90 -61.11 -21.17 -20.24
C ARG A 90 -60.15 -21.25 -21.43
N ALA A 91 -59.75 -20.12 -22.01
CA ALA A 91 -58.79 -20.07 -23.11
C ALA A 91 -57.46 -20.75 -22.73
N ILE A 92 -56.89 -20.44 -21.57
CA ILE A 92 -55.62 -21.01 -21.07
C ILE A 92 -55.76 -22.51 -20.75
N THR A 93 -56.90 -22.94 -20.20
CA THR A 93 -57.12 -24.38 -19.95
C THR A 93 -57.14 -25.21 -21.23
N LEU A 94 -57.59 -24.61 -22.34
CA LEU A 94 -57.66 -25.25 -23.66
C LEU A 94 -56.33 -25.15 -24.42
N ASN A 95 -55.68 -23.98 -24.35
CA ASN A 95 -54.37 -23.73 -24.93
C ASN A 95 -53.45 -23.01 -23.92
N PRO A 96 -52.64 -23.74 -23.14
CA PRO A 96 -51.70 -23.15 -22.19
C PRO A 96 -50.61 -22.27 -22.83
N ASP A 97 -50.33 -22.46 -24.12
CA ASP A 97 -49.28 -21.74 -24.85
C ASP A 97 -49.71 -20.34 -25.32
N ASP A 98 -50.99 -19.99 -25.17
CA ASP A 98 -51.55 -18.69 -25.60
C ASP A 98 -51.06 -17.54 -24.71
N SER A 99 -50.01 -16.86 -25.18
CA SER A 99 -49.39 -15.72 -24.48
C SER A 99 -50.33 -14.53 -24.31
N GLU A 100 -51.23 -14.28 -25.27
CA GLU A 100 -52.10 -13.10 -25.23
C GLU A 100 -53.21 -13.28 -24.18
N ALA A 101 -53.84 -14.45 -24.14
CA ALA A 101 -54.82 -14.77 -23.10
C ALA A 101 -54.17 -14.85 -21.71
N GLY A 102 -52.95 -15.41 -21.64
CA GLY A 102 -52.15 -15.50 -20.43
C GLY A 102 -51.73 -14.15 -19.85
N GLU A 103 -51.24 -13.23 -20.68
CA GLU A 103 -50.88 -11.88 -20.24
C GLU A 103 -52.12 -11.08 -19.83
N ALA A 104 -53.21 -11.17 -20.60
CA ALA A 104 -54.44 -10.44 -20.29
C ALA A 104 -55.12 -10.90 -18.99
N ILE A 105 -55.04 -12.20 -18.64
CA ILE A 105 -55.55 -12.66 -17.34
C ILE A 105 -54.68 -12.17 -16.19
N CYS A 106 -53.35 -12.18 -16.35
CA CYS A 106 -52.42 -11.66 -15.34
C CYS A 106 -52.66 -10.18 -15.09
N ASP A 107 -52.77 -9.36 -16.15
CA ASP A 107 -53.01 -7.92 -16.02
C ASP A 107 -54.35 -7.62 -15.30
N LEU A 108 -55.39 -8.43 -15.54
CA LEU A 108 -56.66 -8.31 -14.81
C LEU A 108 -56.55 -8.72 -13.34
N LEU A 109 -55.73 -9.73 -13.03
CA LEU A 109 -55.49 -10.19 -11.65
C LEU A 109 -54.63 -9.19 -10.88
N ASP A 110 -53.63 -8.58 -11.53
CA ASP A 110 -52.81 -7.47 -11.04
C ASP A 110 -53.71 -6.28 -10.65
N GLN A 111 -54.61 -5.86 -11.56
CA GLN A 111 -55.60 -4.80 -11.29
C GLN A 111 -56.54 -5.15 -10.13
N GLY A 112 -56.84 -6.43 -9.96
CA GLY A 112 -57.68 -6.95 -8.87
C GLY A 112 -56.92 -7.20 -7.56
N GLY A 113 -55.60 -7.06 -7.52
CA GLY A 113 -54.75 -7.37 -6.37
C GLY A 113 -54.78 -8.85 -5.94
N LYS A 114 -55.11 -9.78 -6.86
CA LYS A 114 -55.31 -11.21 -6.57
C LYS A 114 -54.05 -12.04 -6.87
N GLU A 115 -52.94 -11.66 -6.25
CA GLU A 115 -51.61 -12.26 -6.50
C GLU A 115 -51.59 -13.79 -6.27
N SER A 116 -52.25 -14.28 -5.22
CA SER A 116 -52.29 -15.72 -4.90
C SER A 116 -52.96 -16.55 -6.01
N LEU A 117 -53.98 -15.98 -6.64
CA LEU A 117 -54.73 -16.62 -7.71
C LEU A 117 -53.92 -16.59 -9.01
N GLU A 118 -53.20 -15.50 -9.26
CA GLU A 118 -52.29 -15.38 -10.40
C GLU A 118 -51.15 -16.41 -10.35
N VAL A 119 -50.51 -16.58 -9.18
CA VAL A 119 -49.49 -17.60 -8.99
C VAL A 119 -50.05 -19.00 -9.27
N SER A 120 -51.29 -19.28 -8.86
CA SER A 120 -51.93 -20.58 -9.12
C SER A 120 -52.20 -20.81 -10.60
N VAL A 121 -52.67 -19.79 -11.32
CA VAL A 121 -52.92 -19.85 -12.78
C VAL A 121 -51.62 -20.03 -13.55
N CYS A 122 -50.58 -19.26 -13.22
CA CYS A 122 -49.28 -19.39 -13.87
C CYS A 122 -48.63 -20.75 -13.60
N ARG A 123 -48.77 -21.28 -12.37
CA ARG A 123 -48.26 -22.61 -12.03
C ARG A 123 -48.99 -23.70 -12.83
N GLU A 124 -50.32 -23.66 -12.85
CA GLU A 124 -51.13 -24.62 -13.62
C GLU A 124 -50.78 -24.60 -15.12
N ALA A 125 -50.59 -23.41 -15.70
CA ALA A 125 -50.17 -23.27 -17.10
C ALA A 125 -48.76 -23.84 -17.34
N SER A 126 -47.82 -23.56 -16.42
CA SER A 126 -46.42 -24.04 -16.51
C SER A 126 -46.27 -25.56 -16.34
N GLU A 127 -47.14 -26.19 -15.55
CA GLU A 127 -47.17 -27.65 -15.37
C GLU A 127 -47.78 -28.37 -16.58
N LYS A 128 -48.76 -27.73 -17.24
CA LYS A 128 -49.41 -28.29 -18.44
C LYS A 128 -48.56 -28.18 -19.71
N SER A 129 -47.76 -27.12 -19.85
CA SER A 129 -46.89 -26.95 -21.01
C SER A 129 -45.57 -26.28 -20.66
N ALA A 130 -44.48 -26.91 -21.08
CA ALA A 130 -43.14 -26.32 -21.00
C ALA A 130 -42.92 -25.15 -21.97
N ARG A 131 -43.84 -24.93 -22.94
CA ARG A 131 -43.81 -23.84 -23.92
C ARG A 131 -44.60 -22.60 -23.47
N ALA A 132 -45.29 -22.66 -22.32
CA ALA A 132 -45.97 -21.52 -21.72
C ALA A 132 -44.99 -20.50 -21.12
N PHE A 133 -44.14 -19.89 -21.96
CA PHE A 133 -43.08 -18.96 -21.55
C PHE A 133 -43.63 -17.71 -20.84
N TRP A 134 -44.82 -17.26 -21.21
CA TRP A 134 -45.52 -16.16 -20.54
C TRP A 134 -45.79 -16.47 -19.06
N ALA A 135 -46.16 -17.72 -18.75
CA ALA A 135 -46.48 -18.16 -17.40
C ALA A 135 -45.21 -18.24 -16.56
N PHE A 136 -44.11 -18.79 -17.10
CA PHE A 136 -42.80 -18.78 -16.45
C PHE A 136 -42.28 -17.36 -16.21
N ARG A 137 -42.51 -16.44 -17.15
CA ARG A 137 -42.14 -15.04 -17.02
C ARG A 137 -42.87 -14.37 -15.84
N ARG A 138 -44.20 -14.46 -15.82
CA ARG A 138 -45.03 -13.89 -14.76
C ARG A 138 -44.73 -14.54 -13.41
N LEU A 139 -44.66 -15.87 -13.36
CA LEU A 139 -44.31 -16.61 -12.16
C LEU A 139 -42.94 -16.22 -11.60
N GLY A 140 -41.94 -16.04 -12.47
CA GLY A 140 -40.61 -15.60 -12.07
C GLY A 140 -40.60 -14.22 -11.41
N TYR A 141 -41.32 -13.24 -11.97
CA TYR A 141 -41.46 -11.92 -11.36
C TYR A 141 -42.21 -11.95 -10.02
N LEU A 142 -43.31 -12.70 -9.94
CA LEU A 142 -44.08 -12.88 -8.70
C LEU A 142 -43.25 -13.57 -7.61
N GLN A 143 -42.50 -14.61 -7.97
CA GLN A 143 -41.60 -15.31 -7.03
C GLN A 143 -40.47 -14.40 -6.55
N ALA A 144 -39.91 -13.56 -7.43
CA ALA A 144 -38.92 -12.56 -7.05
C ALA A 144 -39.52 -11.52 -6.08
N HIS A 145 -40.75 -11.04 -6.32
CA HIS A 145 -41.46 -10.14 -5.42
C HIS A 145 -41.73 -10.76 -4.05
N GLN A 146 -42.07 -12.06 -4.01
CA GLN A 146 -42.27 -12.83 -2.78
C GLN A 146 -40.96 -13.22 -2.06
N GLY A 147 -39.79 -12.92 -2.62
CA GLY A 147 -38.49 -13.29 -2.07
C GLY A 147 -38.14 -14.78 -2.20
N LYS A 148 -38.85 -15.54 -3.04
CA LYS A 148 -38.57 -16.96 -3.35
C LYS A 148 -37.52 -17.06 -4.47
N TRP A 149 -36.29 -16.64 -4.16
CA TRP A 149 -35.24 -16.45 -5.16
C TRP A 149 -34.86 -17.72 -5.92
N SER A 150 -34.82 -18.89 -5.26
CA SER A 150 -34.46 -20.16 -5.88
C SER A 150 -35.46 -20.62 -6.94
N GLU A 151 -36.75 -20.50 -6.65
CA GLU A 151 -37.81 -20.81 -7.62
C GLU A 151 -37.85 -19.77 -8.74
N ALA A 152 -37.66 -18.49 -8.40
CA ALA A 152 -37.62 -17.41 -9.37
C ALA A 152 -36.53 -17.63 -10.43
N VAL A 153 -35.33 -18.06 -10.03
CA VAL A 153 -34.25 -18.39 -10.97
C VAL A 153 -34.68 -19.47 -11.96
N GLN A 154 -35.32 -20.54 -11.51
CA GLN A 154 -35.77 -21.62 -12.39
C GLN A 154 -36.81 -21.10 -13.39
N SER A 155 -37.83 -20.39 -12.90
CA SER A 155 -38.87 -19.80 -13.75
C SER A 155 -38.31 -18.79 -14.76
N LEU A 156 -37.41 -17.89 -14.35
CA LEU A 156 -36.80 -16.89 -15.22
C LEU A 156 -35.88 -17.53 -16.28
N GLN A 157 -35.10 -18.55 -15.93
CA GLN A 157 -34.28 -19.30 -16.89
C GLN A 157 -35.15 -19.97 -17.98
N HIS A 158 -36.32 -20.49 -17.62
CA HIS A 158 -37.28 -21.03 -18.58
C HIS A 158 -37.90 -19.92 -19.44
N ALA A 159 -38.28 -18.80 -18.84
CA ALA A 159 -38.84 -17.65 -19.56
C ALA A 159 -37.88 -17.09 -20.63
N ILE A 160 -36.58 -17.01 -20.34
CA ILE A 160 -35.55 -16.52 -21.27
C ILE A 160 -35.42 -17.38 -22.52
N ARG A 161 -35.78 -18.68 -22.48
CA ARG A 161 -35.78 -19.53 -23.67
C ARG A 161 -36.83 -19.10 -24.70
N GLY A 162 -37.95 -18.53 -24.23
CA GLY A 162 -39.00 -17.97 -25.09
C GLY A 162 -38.74 -16.52 -25.48
N PHE A 163 -38.16 -15.73 -24.57
CA PHE A 163 -37.92 -14.30 -24.76
C PHE A 163 -36.43 -13.94 -24.57
N PRO A 164 -35.51 -14.43 -25.43
CA PRO A 164 -34.07 -14.28 -25.23
C PRO A 164 -33.56 -12.84 -25.35
N THR A 165 -34.31 -11.97 -26.04
CA THR A 165 -33.97 -10.56 -26.30
C THR A 165 -34.54 -9.59 -25.27
N CYS A 166 -35.33 -10.06 -24.30
CA CYS A 166 -35.93 -9.22 -23.29
C CYS A 166 -34.92 -8.90 -22.17
N ALA A 167 -34.44 -7.65 -22.12
CA ALA A 167 -33.47 -7.19 -21.13
C ALA A 167 -34.01 -7.27 -19.68
N ASP A 168 -35.30 -7.01 -19.46
CA ASP A 168 -35.95 -7.08 -18.14
C ASP A 168 -35.80 -8.46 -17.49
N LEU A 169 -35.87 -9.53 -18.27
CA LEU A 169 -35.72 -10.90 -17.75
C LEU A 169 -34.30 -11.20 -17.31
N TRP A 170 -33.31 -10.70 -18.05
CA TRP A 170 -31.91 -10.84 -17.69
C TRP A 170 -31.58 -10.02 -16.44
N GLU A 171 -32.17 -8.83 -16.30
CA GLU A 171 -32.04 -7.99 -15.09
C GLU A 171 -32.66 -8.66 -13.86
N ALA A 172 -33.89 -9.18 -13.98
CA ALA A 172 -34.55 -9.90 -12.88
C ALA A 172 -33.84 -11.21 -12.52
N LEU A 173 -33.28 -11.93 -13.49
CA LEU A 173 -32.46 -13.10 -13.24
C LEU A 173 -31.17 -12.72 -12.51
N GLY A 174 -30.53 -11.62 -12.92
CA GLY A 174 -29.36 -11.06 -12.24
C GLY A 174 -29.65 -10.72 -10.77
N LEU A 175 -30.79 -10.07 -10.51
CA LEU A 175 -31.25 -9.75 -9.16
C LEU A 175 -31.49 -11.00 -8.33
N ALA A 176 -32.16 -12.01 -8.89
CA ALA A 176 -32.41 -13.27 -8.19
C ALA A 176 -31.09 -14.00 -7.84
N TYR A 177 -30.12 -14.05 -8.76
CA TYR A 177 -28.80 -14.60 -8.48
C TYR A 177 -28.04 -13.82 -7.40
N GLN A 178 -28.09 -12.50 -7.44
CA GLN A 178 -27.45 -11.64 -6.44
C GLN A 178 -28.01 -11.90 -5.05
N ARG A 179 -29.34 -12.04 -4.91
CA ARG A 179 -30.00 -12.34 -3.64
C ARG A 179 -29.68 -13.75 -3.12
N MET A 180 -29.34 -14.68 -3.99
CA MET A 180 -28.81 -16.01 -3.64
C MET A 180 -27.30 -16.02 -3.32
N GLY A 181 -26.59 -14.89 -3.47
CA GLY A 181 -25.13 -14.82 -3.31
C GLY A 181 -24.33 -15.37 -4.50
N MET A 182 -24.99 -15.69 -5.63
CA MET A 182 -24.35 -16.20 -6.85
C MET A 182 -23.82 -15.05 -7.72
N PHE A 183 -22.84 -14.31 -7.20
CA PHE A 183 -22.37 -13.05 -7.80
C PHE A 183 -21.82 -13.17 -9.23
N THR A 184 -21.13 -14.26 -9.56
CA THR A 184 -20.58 -14.45 -10.91
C THR A 184 -21.67 -14.68 -11.97
N ALA A 185 -22.75 -15.39 -11.61
CA ALA A 185 -23.90 -15.58 -12.48
C ALA A 185 -24.73 -14.29 -12.62
N ALA A 186 -24.86 -13.53 -11.53
CA ALA A 186 -25.49 -12.22 -11.54
C ALA A 186 -24.79 -11.24 -12.49
N LEU A 187 -23.46 -11.13 -12.41
CA LEU A 187 -22.67 -10.27 -13.31
C LEU A 187 -22.83 -10.65 -14.79
N LYS A 188 -22.89 -11.94 -15.12
CA LYS A 188 -23.16 -12.39 -16.51
C LYS A 188 -24.56 -12.01 -16.97
N SER A 189 -25.56 -12.14 -16.09
CA SER A 189 -26.96 -11.82 -16.40
C SER A 189 -27.15 -10.32 -16.59
N TYR A 190 -26.59 -9.49 -15.70
CA TYR A 190 -26.59 -8.04 -15.85
C TYR A 190 -25.80 -7.59 -17.08
N GLY A 191 -24.63 -8.18 -17.35
CA GLY A 191 -23.87 -7.91 -18.57
C GLY A 191 -24.69 -8.16 -19.83
N ARG A 192 -25.43 -9.28 -19.87
CA ARG A 192 -26.34 -9.58 -20.99
C ARG A 192 -27.51 -8.60 -21.10
N ALA A 193 -28.06 -8.15 -19.97
CA ALA A 193 -29.10 -7.13 -19.96
C ALA A 193 -28.60 -5.81 -20.57
N VAL A 194 -27.39 -5.38 -20.21
CA VAL A 194 -26.75 -4.17 -20.76
C VAL A 194 -26.42 -4.33 -22.24
N GLU A 195 -25.92 -5.49 -22.68
CA GLU A 195 -25.68 -5.77 -24.11
C GLU A 195 -26.94 -5.67 -24.98
N LEU A 196 -28.07 -6.10 -24.44
CA LEU A 196 -29.36 -6.02 -25.13
C LEU A 196 -29.91 -4.59 -25.13
N GLU A 197 -29.74 -3.88 -24.02
CA GLU A 197 -30.21 -2.52 -23.86
C GLU A 197 -29.21 -1.68 -23.05
N ASN A 198 -28.45 -0.83 -23.74
CA ASN A 198 -27.41 0.00 -23.13
C ASN A 198 -27.96 1.06 -22.14
N SER A 199 -29.27 1.35 -22.12
CA SER A 199 -29.91 2.31 -21.21
C SER A 199 -30.21 1.77 -19.81
N ARG A 200 -29.82 0.52 -19.51
CA ARG A 200 -30.15 -0.17 -18.24
C ARG A 200 -29.29 0.27 -17.06
N VAL A 201 -29.67 1.40 -16.48
CA VAL A 201 -29.00 2.01 -15.31
C VAL A 201 -29.02 1.08 -14.09
N PHE A 202 -30.11 0.36 -13.83
CA PHE A 202 -30.20 -0.56 -12.67
C PHE A 202 -29.18 -1.69 -12.76
N ALA A 203 -29.10 -2.37 -13.92
CA ALA A 203 -28.13 -3.43 -14.16
C ALA A 203 -26.67 -2.93 -14.02
N LEU A 204 -26.37 -1.72 -14.50
CA LEU A 204 -25.04 -1.10 -14.35
C LEU A 204 -24.70 -0.80 -12.88
N ILE A 205 -25.64 -0.25 -12.11
CA ILE A 205 -25.43 0.05 -10.69
C ILE A 205 -25.25 -1.23 -9.87
N GLU A 206 -26.11 -2.23 -10.07
CA GLU A 206 -26.04 -3.49 -9.31
C GLU A 206 -24.81 -4.32 -9.69
N SER A 207 -24.43 -4.36 -10.97
CA SER A 207 -23.15 -4.97 -11.37
C SER A 207 -21.95 -4.25 -10.77
N GLY A 208 -21.99 -2.91 -10.70
CA GLY A 208 -21.01 -2.08 -9.98
C GLY A 208 -20.93 -2.42 -8.50
N ASN A 209 -22.07 -2.55 -7.82
CA ASN A 209 -22.15 -2.92 -6.40
C ASN A 209 -21.57 -4.31 -6.14
N ILE A 210 -21.83 -5.28 -7.02
CA ILE A 210 -21.24 -6.61 -6.94
C ILE A 210 -19.71 -6.53 -7.16
N SER A 211 -19.26 -5.75 -8.15
CA SER A 211 -17.83 -5.53 -8.41
C SER A 211 -17.11 -4.94 -7.19
N LEU A 212 -17.73 -3.99 -6.46
CA LEU A 212 -17.21 -3.46 -5.20
C LEU A 212 -17.09 -4.54 -4.12
N MET A 213 -18.13 -5.36 -3.96
CA MET A 213 -18.17 -6.42 -2.95
C MET A 213 -17.11 -7.50 -3.21
N LEU A 214 -16.79 -7.75 -4.47
CA LEU A 214 -15.72 -8.66 -4.90
C LEU A 214 -14.32 -8.02 -4.90
N GLY A 215 -14.18 -6.74 -4.53
CA GLY A 215 -12.91 -6.01 -4.54
C GLY A 215 -12.41 -5.60 -5.93
N SER A 216 -13.20 -5.79 -6.98
CA SER A 216 -12.87 -5.37 -8.36
C SER A 216 -13.22 -3.90 -8.60
N PHE A 217 -12.57 -2.99 -7.86
CA PHE A 217 -12.97 -1.59 -7.81
C PHE A 217 -12.87 -0.86 -9.16
N ARG A 218 -11.90 -1.21 -10.03
CA ARG A 218 -11.73 -0.61 -11.37
C ARG A 218 -12.96 -0.85 -12.26
N LYS A 219 -13.47 -2.08 -12.29
CA LYS A 219 -14.69 -2.42 -13.03
C LYS A 219 -15.91 -1.71 -12.45
N GLY A 220 -15.98 -1.58 -11.12
CA GLY A 220 -17.01 -0.80 -10.45
C GLY A 220 -17.02 0.66 -10.91
N VAL A 221 -15.86 1.31 -10.98
CA VAL A 221 -15.73 2.70 -11.49
C VAL A 221 -16.27 2.81 -12.91
N GLU A 222 -15.87 1.90 -13.81
CA GLU A 222 -16.33 1.90 -15.21
C GLU A 222 -17.86 1.79 -15.29
N GLN A 223 -18.46 0.83 -14.56
CA GLN A 223 -19.91 0.60 -14.54
C GLN A 223 -20.70 1.78 -13.97
N PHE A 224 -20.24 2.41 -12.88
CA PHE A 224 -20.92 3.58 -12.33
C PHE A 224 -20.75 4.82 -13.20
N GLN A 225 -19.60 5.00 -13.86
CA GLN A 225 -19.41 6.08 -14.83
C GLN A 225 -20.35 5.92 -16.03
N GLU A 226 -20.53 4.70 -16.55
CA GLU A 226 -21.52 4.41 -17.60
C GLU A 226 -22.95 4.70 -17.12
N ALA A 227 -23.31 4.29 -15.91
CA ALA A 227 -24.61 4.59 -15.32
C ALA A 227 -24.84 6.12 -15.23
N LEU A 228 -23.83 6.89 -14.83
CA LEU A 228 -23.91 8.36 -14.73
C LEU A 228 -23.92 9.06 -16.09
N LYS A 229 -23.35 8.46 -17.15
CA LYS A 229 -23.50 8.99 -18.52
C LYS A 229 -24.95 8.93 -18.99
N ILE A 230 -25.68 7.88 -18.59
CA ILE A 230 -27.10 7.69 -18.94
C ILE A 230 -28.00 8.51 -18.01
N SER A 231 -27.74 8.46 -16.71
CA SER A 231 -28.51 9.16 -15.68
C SER A 231 -27.58 9.97 -14.75
N PRO A 232 -27.25 11.22 -15.10
CA PRO A 232 -26.30 12.05 -14.34
C PRO A 232 -26.76 12.39 -12.90
N LEU A 233 -28.07 12.35 -12.65
CA LEU A 233 -28.68 12.73 -11.36
C LEU A 233 -28.90 11.52 -10.43
N ASN A 234 -28.41 10.33 -10.80
CA ASN A 234 -28.62 9.12 -10.00
C ASN A 234 -27.72 9.12 -8.74
N VAL A 235 -28.34 9.28 -7.58
CA VAL A 235 -27.67 9.33 -6.27
C VAL A 235 -26.93 8.02 -5.94
N SER A 236 -27.54 6.87 -6.22
CA SER A 236 -26.93 5.56 -5.94
C SER A 236 -25.67 5.34 -6.76
N ALA A 237 -25.65 5.79 -8.01
CA ALA A 237 -24.47 5.72 -8.87
C ALA A 237 -23.34 6.65 -8.37
N HIS A 238 -23.66 7.86 -7.91
CA HIS A 238 -22.68 8.76 -7.27
C HIS A 238 -22.08 8.14 -5.99
N TYR A 239 -22.91 7.55 -5.13
CA TYR A 239 -22.46 6.85 -3.93
C TYR A 239 -21.55 5.65 -4.27
N GLY A 240 -21.97 4.83 -5.23
CA GLY A 240 -21.20 3.68 -5.72
C GLY A 240 -19.85 4.10 -6.30
N LEU A 241 -19.83 5.14 -7.15
CA LEU A 241 -18.61 5.67 -7.75
C LEU A 241 -17.63 6.24 -6.71
N GLY A 242 -18.12 7.03 -5.75
CA GLY A 242 -17.29 7.55 -4.67
C GLY A 242 -16.70 6.42 -3.80
N SER A 243 -17.50 5.39 -3.52
CA SER A 243 -17.05 4.19 -2.79
C SER A 243 -16.01 3.39 -3.59
N ALA A 244 -16.19 3.29 -4.91
CA ALA A 244 -15.27 2.62 -5.83
C ALA A 244 -13.91 3.31 -5.87
N PHE A 245 -13.90 4.65 -6.02
CA PHE A 245 -12.67 5.42 -5.99
C PHE A 245 -11.97 5.36 -4.63
N LEU A 246 -12.72 5.37 -3.53
CA LEU A 246 -12.15 5.18 -2.19
C LEU A 246 -11.48 3.81 -2.05
N GLY A 247 -12.10 2.75 -2.59
CA GLY A 247 -11.53 1.40 -2.64
C GLY A 247 -10.23 1.33 -3.46
N LEU A 248 -10.26 1.85 -4.69
CA LEU A 248 -9.05 1.95 -5.54
C LEU A 248 -7.94 2.77 -4.90
N ALA A 249 -8.29 3.88 -4.26
CA ALA A 249 -7.31 4.72 -3.59
C ALA A 249 -6.63 3.97 -2.44
N LYS A 250 -7.40 3.20 -1.63
CA LYS A 250 -6.84 2.35 -0.58
C LYS A 250 -5.88 1.29 -1.15
N GLU A 251 -6.24 0.65 -2.25
CA GLU A 251 -5.37 -0.33 -2.93
C GLU A 251 -4.08 0.32 -3.48
N CYS A 252 -4.18 1.51 -4.08
CA CYS A 252 -3.04 2.29 -4.55
C CYS A 252 -2.13 2.72 -3.38
N ILE A 253 -2.70 3.16 -2.27
CA ILE A 253 -1.95 3.56 -1.07
C ILE A 253 -1.24 2.35 -0.45
N ASN A 254 -1.91 1.19 -0.38
CA ASN A 254 -1.32 -0.03 0.16
C ASN A 254 -0.18 -0.57 -0.72
N SER A 255 -0.27 -0.38 -2.04
CA SER A 255 0.81 -0.73 -2.98
C SER A 255 1.95 0.30 -3.05
N GLY A 256 1.85 1.42 -2.32
CA GLY A 256 2.86 2.48 -2.29
C GLY A 256 2.70 3.55 -3.37
N ALA A 257 1.66 3.49 -4.20
CA ALA A 257 1.36 4.46 -5.26
C ALA A 257 0.61 5.69 -4.72
N PHE A 258 1.22 6.43 -3.78
CA PHE A 258 0.56 7.52 -3.05
C PHE A 258 0.07 8.68 -3.92
N ARG A 259 0.84 9.09 -4.94
CA ARG A 259 0.46 10.16 -5.86
C ARG A 259 -0.85 9.82 -6.58
N TRP A 260 -0.96 8.59 -7.06
CA TRP A 260 -2.15 8.13 -7.76
C TRP A 260 -3.33 7.95 -6.78
N GLY A 261 -3.06 7.43 -5.58
CA GLY A 261 -4.06 7.38 -4.51
C GLY A 261 -4.63 8.76 -4.16
N ALA A 262 -3.79 9.80 -4.09
CA ALA A 262 -4.22 11.17 -3.82
C ALA A 262 -5.10 11.74 -4.94
N SER A 263 -4.71 11.55 -6.21
CA SER A 263 -5.54 12.02 -7.34
C SER A 263 -6.90 11.31 -7.39
N LEU A 264 -6.94 10.00 -7.10
CA LEU A 264 -8.18 9.24 -7.01
C LEU A 264 -9.09 9.74 -5.88
N LEU A 265 -8.51 10.15 -4.74
CA LEU A 265 -9.27 10.74 -3.63
C LEU A 265 -9.80 12.14 -3.95
N GLU A 266 -9.08 12.94 -4.74
CA GLU A 266 -9.59 14.22 -5.25
C GLU A 266 -10.79 14.02 -6.19
N GLU A 267 -10.73 13.03 -7.09
CA GLU A 267 -11.85 12.64 -7.94
C GLU A 267 -13.03 12.11 -7.11
N ALA A 268 -12.76 11.23 -6.15
CA ALA A 268 -13.76 10.70 -5.22
C ALA A 268 -14.45 11.83 -4.44
N SER A 269 -13.69 12.82 -3.98
CA SER A 269 -14.23 13.98 -3.29
C SER A 269 -15.19 14.76 -4.16
N LYS A 270 -14.84 15.02 -5.44
CA LYS A 270 -15.72 15.75 -6.36
C LYS A 270 -17.05 15.01 -6.53
N VAL A 271 -16.98 13.71 -6.84
CA VAL A 271 -18.17 12.84 -6.99
C VAL A 271 -19.02 12.83 -5.72
N ALA A 272 -18.40 12.66 -4.56
CA ALA A 272 -19.12 12.66 -3.29
C ALA A 272 -19.77 14.01 -2.98
N THR A 273 -19.12 15.14 -3.30
CA THR A 273 -19.73 16.47 -3.16
C THR A 273 -20.91 16.69 -4.10
N ASP A 274 -20.87 16.14 -5.31
CA ASP A 274 -21.99 16.24 -6.23
C ASP A 274 -23.17 15.37 -5.76
N GLY A 275 -22.89 14.18 -5.23
CA GLY A 275 -23.88 13.35 -4.54
C GLY A 275 -24.55 14.05 -3.36
N THR A 276 -23.78 14.74 -2.49
CA THR A 276 -24.36 15.47 -1.35
C THR A 276 -25.15 16.71 -1.76
N LYS A 277 -24.80 17.37 -2.87
CA LYS A 277 -25.61 18.46 -3.46
C LYS A 277 -26.95 17.95 -4.01
N LEU A 278 -26.96 16.77 -4.63
CA LEU A 278 -28.19 16.15 -5.16
C LEU A 278 -29.15 15.74 -4.04
N SER A 279 -28.64 15.11 -2.99
CA SER A 279 -29.46 14.63 -1.88
C SER A 279 -28.77 14.80 -0.53
N GLY A 280 -28.83 16.02 0.02
CA GLY A 280 -28.18 16.38 1.29
C GLY A 280 -28.80 15.77 2.56
N ASN A 281 -29.93 15.05 2.44
CA ASN A 281 -30.66 14.44 3.57
C ASN A 281 -30.20 13.00 3.88
N ILE A 282 -29.32 12.42 3.07
CA ILE A 282 -28.88 11.03 3.24
C ILE A 282 -27.58 10.98 4.04
N SER A 283 -27.62 10.36 5.22
CA SER A 283 -26.47 10.27 6.14
C SER A 283 -25.26 9.54 5.52
N CYS A 284 -25.48 8.44 4.77
CA CYS A 284 -24.39 7.65 4.22
C CYS A 284 -23.53 8.38 3.17
N LEU A 285 -24.09 9.34 2.43
CA LEU A 285 -23.33 10.19 1.51
C LEU A 285 -22.37 11.12 2.26
N TRP A 286 -22.86 11.75 3.33
CA TRP A 286 -22.02 12.60 4.18
C TRP A 286 -20.94 11.80 4.91
N LYS A 287 -21.27 10.58 5.35
CA LYS A 287 -20.28 9.66 5.89
C LYS A 287 -19.21 9.32 4.85
N LEU A 288 -19.60 8.91 3.64
CA LEU A 288 -18.66 8.57 2.57
C LEU A 288 -17.76 9.76 2.21
N HIS A 289 -18.33 10.96 2.09
CA HIS A 289 -17.54 12.18 1.87
C HIS A 289 -16.54 12.42 3.01
N GLY A 290 -16.97 12.22 4.27
CA GLY A 290 -16.09 12.25 5.44
C GLY A 290 -14.95 11.23 5.36
N ASP A 291 -15.24 9.98 5.00
CA ASP A 291 -14.27 8.90 4.87
C ASP A 291 -13.21 9.19 3.79
N ILE A 292 -13.65 9.72 2.64
CA ILE A 292 -12.76 10.15 1.56
C ILE A 292 -11.85 11.29 2.03
N GLN A 293 -12.41 12.32 2.67
CA GLN A 293 -11.65 13.48 3.15
C GLN A 293 -10.68 13.11 4.27
N LEU A 294 -11.09 12.23 5.18
CA LEU A 294 -10.23 11.73 6.25
C LEU A 294 -9.05 10.92 5.69
N MET A 295 -9.32 10.05 4.71
CA MET A 295 -8.25 9.30 4.01
C MET A 295 -7.33 10.25 3.23
N TYR A 296 -7.88 11.26 2.57
CA TYR A 296 -7.11 12.27 1.87
C TYR A 296 -6.19 13.03 2.84
N ALA A 297 -6.72 13.50 3.97
CA ALA A 297 -5.94 14.17 5.01
C ALA A 297 -4.84 13.28 5.62
N ARG A 298 -5.04 11.96 5.71
CA ARG A 298 -4.05 11.02 6.26
C ARG A 298 -2.96 10.63 5.27
N CYS A 299 -3.31 10.48 4.01
CA CYS A 299 -2.44 9.86 3.00
C CYS A 299 -1.86 10.85 1.97
N PHE A 300 -2.24 12.13 2.02
CA PHE A 300 -1.72 13.15 1.10
C PHE A 300 -0.18 13.21 1.13
N PRO A 301 0.50 12.77 0.05
CA PRO A 301 1.94 12.70 0.02
C PRO A 301 2.55 14.10 -0.11
N TRP A 302 3.66 14.31 0.57
CA TRP A 302 4.56 15.41 0.30
C TRP A 302 5.32 15.12 -0.99
N MET A 303 5.15 16.01 -1.97
CA MET A 303 5.66 15.84 -3.32
C MET A 303 6.99 16.57 -3.46
N GLU A 304 8.07 15.81 -3.70
CA GLU A 304 9.43 16.30 -4.01
C GLU A 304 9.53 17.00 -5.39
N GLU A 305 8.42 17.48 -5.96
CA GLU A 305 8.44 18.20 -7.25
C GLU A 305 9.20 19.53 -7.19
N PHE A 306 9.47 20.00 -5.97
CA PHE A 306 10.53 20.96 -5.76
C PHE A 306 11.85 20.18 -5.79
N LYS A 307 12.55 20.22 -6.93
CA LYS A 307 14.01 20.12 -6.94
C LYS A 307 14.50 21.24 -6.02
N LEU A 308 14.51 20.99 -4.72
CA LEU A 308 15.09 21.87 -3.73
C LEU A 308 16.56 21.93 -4.12
N ALA A 309 16.95 23.01 -4.79
CA ALA A 309 18.34 23.41 -4.85
C ALA A 309 18.86 23.31 -3.42
N GLU A 310 20.05 22.72 -3.25
CA GLU A 310 20.56 22.07 -2.04
C GLU A 310 20.63 22.96 -0.76
N THR A 311 20.02 24.14 -0.74
CA THR A 311 20.15 25.19 0.28
C THR A 311 18.91 26.06 0.55
N ASP A 312 17.77 25.92 -0.16
CA ASP A 312 16.65 26.86 0.01
C ASP A 312 15.68 26.49 1.15
N GLU A 313 16.06 26.82 2.38
CA GLU A 313 15.24 26.62 3.60
C GLU A 313 13.84 27.24 3.49
N LYS A 314 13.75 28.42 2.87
CA LYS A 314 12.47 29.12 2.64
C LYS A 314 11.55 28.32 1.72
N ALA A 315 12.10 27.71 0.67
CA ALA A 315 11.34 26.88 -0.26
C ALA A 315 10.83 25.62 0.45
N PHE A 316 11.68 24.95 1.24
CA PHE A 316 11.30 23.80 2.06
C PHE A 316 10.17 24.15 3.03
N HIS A 317 10.30 25.26 3.76
CA HIS A 317 9.28 25.70 4.69
C HIS A 317 7.94 26.01 3.99
N SER A 318 7.98 26.75 2.87
CA SER A 318 6.78 27.05 2.09
C SER A 318 6.07 25.79 1.56
N SER A 319 6.83 24.77 1.18
CA SER A 319 6.33 23.48 0.72
C SER A 319 5.63 22.73 1.86
N ILE A 320 6.24 22.67 3.04
CA ILE A 320 5.63 22.06 4.24
C ILE A 320 4.37 22.81 4.65
N SER A 321 4.37 24.14 4.69
CA SER A 321 3.19 24.93 5.07
C SER A 321 2.04 24.70 4.09
N SER A 322 2.31 24.65 2.78
CA SER A 322 1.32 24.33 1.76
C SER A 322 0.74 22.92 1.95
N TRP A 323 1.61 21.94 2.18
CA TRP A 323 1.23 20.55 2.44
C TRP A 323 0.38 20.41 3.71
N LYS A 324 0.79 21.01 4.83
CA LYS A 324 0.02 21.04 6.09
C LYS A 324 -1.36 21.67 5.88
N ARG A 325 -1.42 22.79 5.14
CA ARG A 325 -2.67 23.51 4.85
C ARG A 325 -3.68 22.62 4.10
N ILE A 326 -3.24 21.90 3.08
CA ILE A 326 -4.10 20.98 2.32
C ILE A 326 -4.68 19.89 3.24
N ARG A 327 -3.82 19.27 4.06
CA ARG A 327 -4.24 18.24 5.01
C ARG A 327 -5.24 18.77 6.05
N CYS A 328 -5.00 19.97 6.58
CA CYS A 328 -5.89 20.62 7.55
C CYS A 328 -7.26 20.97 6.93
N LEU A 329 -7.28 21.46 5.69
CA LEU A 329 -8.54 21.70 4.96
C LEU A 329 -9.34 20.41 4.73
N ALA A 330 -8.65 19.32 4.40
CA ALA A 330 -9.29 18.02 4.23
C ALA A 330 -9.83 17.46 5.56
N ALA A 331 -9.05 17.53 6.64
CA ALA A 331 -9.46 17.06 7.96
C ALA A 331 -10.65 17.89 8.53
N THR A 332 -10.67 19.21 8.31
CA THR A 332 -11.81 20.06 8.71
C THR A 332 -13.06 19.75 7.88
N SER A 333 -12.90 19.48 6.57
CA SER A 333 -13.97 19.01 5.69
C SER A 333 -14.54 17.67 6.16
N ALA A 334 -13.69 16.74 6.58
CA ALA A 334 -14.10 15.44 7.13
C ALA A 334 -14.94 15.62 8.40
N SER A 335 -14.46 16.40 9.39
CA SER A 335 -15.21 16.67 10.62
C SER A 335 -16.59 17.26 10.37
N ARG A 336 -16.70 18.26 9.48
CA ARG A 336 -18.00 18.86 9.11
C ARG A 336 -18.94 17.85 8.47
N SER A 337 -18.41 16.98 7.61
CA SER A 337 -19.19 15.96 6.92
C SER A 337 -19.72 14.90 7.88
N TYR A 338 -18.89 14.43 8.80
CA TYR A 338 -19.32 13.49 9.83
C TYR A 338 -20.31 14.12 10.82
N GLN A 339 -20.13 15.38 11.22
CA GLN A 339 -21.11 16.10 12.03
C GLN A 339 -22.47 16.18 11.33
N ARG A 340 -22.49 16.45 10.02
CA ARG A 340 -23.73 16.44 9.23
C ARG A 340 -24.33 15.04 9.13
N ALA A 341 -23.51 14.01 8.92
CA ALA A 341 -23.96 12.62 8.89
C ALA A 341 -24.59 12.21 10.24
N LEU A 342 -23.99 12.65 11.35
CA LEU A 342 -24.45 12.38 12.70
C LEU A 342 -25.77 13.10 13.01
N HIS A 343 -25.92 14.35 12.59
CA HIS A 343 -27.20 15.07 12.72
C HIS A 343 -28.34 14.33 12.00
N LEU A 344 -28.06 13.65 10.89
CA LEU A 344 -29.05 12.87 10.13
C LEU A 344 -29.28 11.47 10.72
N ALA A 345 -28.29 10.88 11.39
CA ALA A 345 -28.36 9.53 11.95
C ALA A 345 -27.62 9.42 13.31
N PRO A 346 -28.16 10.00 14.40
CA PRO A 346 -27.51 10.03 15.71
C PRO A 346 -27.37 8.66 16.39
N TRP A 347 -28.05 7.63 15.90
CA TRP A 347 -27.96 6.27 16.44
C TRP A 347 -26.74 5.48 15.92
N GLN A 348 -26.00 5.98 14.93
CA GLN A 348 -24.87 5.26 14.34
C GLN A 348 -23.56 5.51 15.12
N ALA A 349 -23.21 4.56 15.99
CA ALA A 349 -22.00 4.61 16.82
C ALA A 349 -20.69 4.85 16.01
N ASN A 350 -20.58 4.23 14.82
CA ASN A 350 -19.36 4.31 14.01
C ASN A 350 -19.02 5.77 13.63
N ILE A 351 -20.04 6.61 13.38
CA ILE A 351 -19.81 8.01 12.99
C ILE A 351 -19.18 8.80 14.15
N TYR A 352 -19.52 8.48 15.41
CA TYR A 352 -18.88 9.13 16.56
C TYR A 352 -17.38 8.84 16.62
N ALA A 353 -16.97 7.59 16.40
CA ALA A 353 -15.55 7.25 16.32
C ALA A 353 -14.86 8.01 15.17
N ASP A 354 -15.48 8.05 13.99
CA ASP A 354 -14.94 8.75 12.82
C ASP A 354 -14.81 10.27 13.06
N THR A 355 -15.79 10.90 13.73
CA THR A 355 -15.72 12.32 14.11
C THR A 355 -14.57 12.62 15.07
N ALA A 356 -14.35 11.73 16.04
CA ALA A 356 -13.31 11.90 17.04
C ALA A 356 -11.92 11.77 16.40
N ILE A 357 -11.77 10.78 15.53
CA ILE A 357 -10.58 10.59 14.70
C ILE A 357 -10.27 11.80 13.82
N ALA A 358 -11.28 12.37 13.15
CA ALA A 358 -11.09 13.56 12.32
C ALA A 358 -10.70 14.78 13.18
N SER A 359 -11.24 14.89 14.39
CA SER A 359 -10.94 15.97 15.34
C SER A 359 -9.51 15.85 15.91
N ASP A 360 -9.06 14.64 16.24
CA ASP A 360 -7.67 14.31 16.60
C ASP A 360 -6.69 14.81 15.53
N LEU A 361 -7.00 14.48 14.27
CA LEU A 361 -6.15 14.84 13.15
C LEU A 361 -6.12 16.36 12.95
N ASN A 362 -7.27 17.04 13.07
CA ASN A 362 -7.33 18.50 13.03
C ASN A 362 -6.50 19.14 14.15
N PHE A 363 -6.59 18.61 15.37
CA PHE A 363 -5.80 19.09 16.50
C PHE A 363 -4.30 18.92 16.25
N SER A 364 -3.87 17.76 15.75
CA SER A 364 -2.44 17.50 15.44
C SER A 364 -1.86 18.37 14.32
N LEU A 365 -2.70 18.91 13.44
CA LEU A 365 -2.28 19.71 12.29
C LEU A 365 -2.36 21.22 12.54
N LYS A 366 -3.13 21.66 13.55
CA LYS A 366 -3.22 23.07 13.94
C LYS A 366 -2.00 23.46 14.79
N GLU A 367 -1.46 24.65 14.52
CA GLU A 367 -0.30 25.18 15.26
C GLU A 367 -0.73 25.84 16.58
N ASP A 368 -1.98 26.31 16.68
CA ASP A 368 -2.61 26.78 17.92
C ASP A 368 -3.76 25.81 18.32
N PRO A 369 -3.60 25.05 19.43
CA PRO A 369 -4.67 24.20 19.93
C PRO A 369 -5.70 25.06 20.65
N ASP A 370 -6.80 25.41 19.98
CA ASP A 370 -8.02 25.80 20.70
C ASP A 370 -8.43 24.62 21.60
N GLU A 371 -8.80 24.90 22.86
CA GLU A 371 -9.21 23.95 23.91
C GLU A 371 -10.56 23.24 23.60
N ASP A 372 -10.78 22.72 22.40
CA ASP A 372 -11.94 21.89 22.08
C ASP A 372 -11.72 20.44 22.56
N VAL A 373 -11.41 20.28 23.85
CA VAL A 373 -11.39 19.00 24.58
C VAL A 373 -12.77 18.32 24.55
N ASN A 374 -13.83 19.07 24.23
CA ASN A 374 -15.21 18.62 24.21
C ASN A 374 -15.56 17.60 23.10
N ALA A 375 -14.77 17.50 22.01
CA ALA A 375 -15.08 16.58 20.91
C ALA A 375 -15.06 15.10 21.33
N TRP A 376 -14.16 14.74 22.26
CA TRP A 376 -14.00 13.36 22.73
C TRP A 376 -15.03 12.94 23.78
N SER A 377 -15.56 13.89 24.55
CA SER A 377 -16.63 13.65 25.53
C SER A 377 -17.90 13.06 24.91
N LEU A 378 -18.11 13.30 23.60
CA LEU A 378 -19.22 12.79 22.84
C LEU A 378 -19.00 11.33 22.38
N ALA A 379 -17.77 10.98 21.98
CA ALA A 379 -17.42 9.62 21.56
C ALA A 379 -17.37 8.64 22.74
N GLU A 380 -16.89 9.11 23.90
CA GLU A 380 -16.81 8.33 25.13
C GLU A 380 -18.19 7.87 25.64
N LYS A 381 -19.24 8.68 25.42
CA LYS A 381 -20.60 8.41 25.92
C LYS A 381 -21.38 7.35 25.13
N MET A 382 -20.94 6.97 23.92
CA MET A 382 -21.74 6.13 23.01
C MET A 382 -21.00 4.96 22.36
N CYS A 383 -19.68 4.84 22.52
CA CYS A 383 -18.91 3.83 21.78
C CYS A 383 -18.46 2.65 22.66
N LEU A 384 -19.16 1.52 22.53
CA LEU A 384 -18.66 0.20 22.91
C LEU A 384 -17.97 -0.43 21.69
N GLY A 385 -16.64 -0.42 21.62
CA GLY A 385 -15.92 -1.03 20.48
C GLY A 385 -14.40 -1.04 20.63
N ALA A 386 -13.72 -1.93 19.90
CA ALA A 386 -12.27 -2.09 19.96
C ALA A 386 -11.50 -0.82 19.55
N VAL A 387 -11.99 -0.11 18.52
CA VAL A 387 -11.42 1.16 18.06
C VAL A 387 -11.47 2.23 19.17
N ALA A 388 -12.59 2.32 19.89
CA ALA A 388 -12.73 3.28 20.98
C ALA A 388 -11.74 2.99 22.11
N TRP A 389 -11.59 1.72 22.52
CA TRP A 389 -10.57 1.31 23.49
C TRP A 389 -9.15 1.65 23.04
N ALA A 390 -8.83 1.47 21.75
CA ALA A 390 -7.52 1.82 21.22
C ALA A 390 -7.24 3.34 21.32
N TYR A 391 -8.20 4.18 20.96
CA TYR A 391 -8.07 5.63 21.07
C TYR A 391 -8.08 6.13 22.51
N LEU A 392 -8.87 5.51 23.40
CA LEU A 392 -8.83 5.78 24.84
C LEU A 392 -7.45 5.46 25.43
N GLY A 393 -6.82 4.37 24.98
CA GLY A 393 -5.44 4.03 25.35
C GLY A 393 -4.43 5.10 24.93
N LYS A 394 -4.60 5.68 23.73
CA LYS A 394 -3.79 6.82 23.27
C LYS A 394 -3.96 8.04 24.18
N LEU A 395 -5.19 8.36 24.58
CA LEU A 395 -5.50 9.50 25.46
C LEU A 395 -4.89 9.31 26.86
N TYR A 396 -5.10 8.15 27.49
CA TYR A 396 -4.48 7.87 28.80
C TYR A 396 -2.96 7.96 28.74
N ARG A 397 -2.35 7.56 27.62
CA ARG A 397 -0.91 7.72 27.42
C ARG A 397 -0.49 9.20 27.33
N GLN A 398 -1.28 10.05 26.67
CA GLN A 398 -1.03 11.50 26.57
C GLN A 398 -1.14 12.18 27.94
N GLU A 399 -2.09 11.76 28.78
CA GLU A 399 -2.24 12.21 30.17
C GLU A 399 -1.18 11.62 31.13
N GLY A 400 -0.33 10.70 30.66
CA GLY A 400 0.72 10.05 31.48
C GLY A 400 0.25 8.81 32.26
N GLU A 401 -1.01 8.43 32.16
CA GLU A 401 -1.64 7.26 32.81
C GLU A 401 -1.30 5.94 32.10
N LYS A 402 -0.03 5.55 32.13
CA LYS A 402 0.51 4.37 31.40
C LYS A 402 -0.20 3.05 31.74
N GLN A 403 -0.66 2.87 32.98
CA GLN A 403 -1.36 1.64 33.40
C GLN A 403 -2.76 1.53 32.77
N LEU A 404 -3.53 2.61 32.77
CA LEU A 404 -4.85 2.65 32.14
C LEU A 404 -4.74 2.54 30.63
N ALA A 405 -3.73 3.19 30.04
CA ALA A 405 -3.42 3.06 28.62
C ALA A 405 -3.17 1.59 28.23
N GLN A 406 -2.36 0.88 29.01
CA GLN A 406 -2.12 -0.55 28.81
C GLN A 406 -3.41 -1.38 28.87
N GLN A 407 -4.24 -1.19 29.90
CA GLN A 407 -5.49 -1.93 30.03
C GLN A 407 -6.42 -1.69 28.85
N ALA A 408 -6.51 -0.44 28.37
CA ALA A 408 -7.30 -0.08 27.21
C ALA A 408 -6.78 -0.75 25.92
N PHE A 409 -5.47 -0.75 25.68
CA PHE A 409 -4.89 -1.44 24.52
C PHE A 409 -5.06 -2.95 24.56
N ASP A 410 -4.90 -3.57 25.74
CA ASP A 410 -5.05 -5.01 25.90
C ASP A 410 -6.53 -5.43 25.66
N ARG A 411 -7.50 -4.60 26.11
CA ARG A 411 -8.93 -4.77 25.80
C ARG A 411 -9.22 -4.61 24.32
N ALA A 412 -8.71 -3.56 23.67
CA ALA A 412 -8.88 -3.35 22.24
C ALA A 412 -8.45 -4.56 21.42
N ARG A 413 -7.26 -5.12 21.73
CA ARG A 413 -6.72 -6.31 21.07
C ARG A 413 -7.52 -7.58 21.34
N SER A 414 -8.01 -7.75 22.57
CA SER A 414 -8.82 -8.92 22.91
C SER A 414 -10.11 -9.00 22.11
N ILE A 415 -10.63 -7.83 21.69
CA ILE A 415 -11.81 -7.72 20.84
C ILE A 415 -11.42 -7.80 19.37
N GLU A 416 -10.42 -7.04 18.94
CA GLU A 416 -10.01 -6.92 17.54
C GLU A 416 -8.47 -6.82 17.39
N PRO A 417 -7.77 -7.95 17.14
CA PRO A 417 -6.32 -7.97 16.95
C PRO A 417 -5.83 -7.28 15.68
N SER A 418 -6.72 -7.02 14.71
CA SER A 418 -6.43 -6.36 13.43
C SER A 418 -6.27 -4.83 13.55
N LEU A 419 -6.35 -4.25 14.75
CA LEU A 419 -6.12 -2.83 14.97
C LEU A 419 -4.62 -2.55 15.18
N ALA A 420 -4.05 -1.62 14.41
CA ALA A 420 -2.63 -1.28 14.50
C ALA A 420 -2.26 -0.50 15.78
N LEU A 421 -3.10 0.45 16.20
CA LEU A 421 -2.81 1.38 17.30
C LEU A 421 -2.48 0.67 18.63
N PRO A 422 -3.20 -0.38 19.05
CA PRO A 422 -2.85 -1.14 20.25
C PRO A 422 -1.48 -1.86 20.18
N TRP A 423 -1.07 -2.35 19.00
CA TRP A 423 0.25 -2.95 18.81
C TRP A 423 1.36 -1.90 18.91
N ALA A 424 1.15 -0.73 18.30
CA ALA A 424 2.07 0.40 18.43
C ALA A 424 2.18 0.89 19.88
N GLY A 425 1.05 0.96 20.61
CA GLY A 425 1.03 1.34 22.03
C GLY A 425 1.84 0.40 22.91
N MET A 426 1.76 -0.92 22.67
CA MET A 426 2.57 -1.91 23.38
C MET A 426 4.07 -1.74 23.10
N SER A 427 4.44 -1.53 21.85
CA SER A 427 5.83 -1.28 21.45
C SER A 427 6.39 -0.02 22.11
N ALA A 428 5.61 1.05 22.14
CA ALA A 428 6.02 2.32 22.72
C ALA A 428 6.09 2.33 24.26
N ASP A 429 5.50 1.33 24.95
CA ASP A 429 5.62 1.10 26.39
C ASP A 429 6.62 -0.01 26.75
N ALA A 430 7.57 -0.31 25.85
CA ALA A 430 8.58 -1.36 26.03
C ALA A 430 9.30 -1.28 27.38
N ASP A 431 9.79 -0.10 27.77
CA ASP A 431 10.52 0.11 29.02
C ASP A 431 9.64 -0.10 30.25
N PHE A 432 8.38 0.35 30.20
CA PHE A 432 7.43 0.18 31.29
C PHE A 432 7.03 -1.30 31.46
N ARG A 433 6.88 -2.02 30.35
CA ARG A 433 6.56 -3.45 30.34
C ARG A 433 7.80 -4.35 30.52
N LYS A 434 9.01 -3.79 30.52
CA LYS A 434 10.30 -4.51 30.49
C LYS A 434 10.37 -5.52 29.34
N LEU A 435 9.84 -5.14 28.18
CA LEU A 435 9.91 -5.95 26.96
C LEU A 435 11.35 -6.01 26.46
N LYS A 436 11.73 -7.13 25.87
CA LYS A 436 13.00 -7.20 25.14
C LYS A 436 12.94 -6.28 23.91
N PRO A 437 14.07 -5.69 23.47
CA PRO A 437 14.08 -4.78 22.32
C PRO A 437 13.52 -5.45 21.05
N ASP A 438 13.78 -6.75 20.87
CA ASP A 438 13.24 -7.54 19.75
C ASP A 438 11.70 -7.69 19.81
N GLU A 439 11.13 -7.90 21.00
CA GLU A 439 9.67 -8.02 21.17
C GLU A 439 8.97 -6.69 20.89
N ALA A 440 9.59 -5.58 21.30
CA ALA A 440 9.10 -4.24 20.99
C ALA A 440 9.16 -3.93 19.49
N TYR A 441 10.24 -4.37 18.82
CA TYR A 441 10.41 -4.26 17.37
C TYR A 441 9.32 -5.03 16.62
N GLU A 442 9.10 -6.30 16.96
CA GLU A 442 8.07 -7.14 16.32
C GLU A 442 6.66 -6.57 16.51
N CYS A 443 6.32 -6.06 17.70
CA CYS A 443 5.03 -5.40 17.93
C CYS A 443 4.87 -4.14 17.05
N CYS A 444 5.94 -3.36 16.86
CA CYS A 444 5.92 -2.20 15.99
C CYS A 444 5.79 -2.61 14.52
N LEU A 445 6.50 -3.65 14.10
CA LEU A 445 6.47 -4.18 12.73
C LEU A 445 5.06 -4.64 12.37
N LEU A 446 4.40 -5.37 13.27
CA LEU A 446 2.99 -5.76 13.11
C LEU A 446 2.08 -4.54 12.97
N ALA A 447 2.27 -3.50 13.79
CA ALA A 447 1.48 -2.28 13.69
C ALA A 447 1.65 -1.61 12.32
N VAL A 448 2.87 -1.54 11.79
CA VAL A 448 3.18 -0.96 10.47
C VAL A 448 2.58 -1.80 9.34
N GLN A 449 2.61 -3.13 9.44
CA GLN A 449 2.03 -4.03 8.43
C GLN A 449 0.51 -3.93 8.38
N ILE A 450 -0.14 -3.78 9.54
CA ILE A 450 -1.59 -3.59 9.63
C ILE A 450 -1.99 -2.22 9.07
N PHE A 451 -1.32 -1.15 9.54
CA PHE A 451 -1.62 0.21 9.12
C PHE A 451 -0.34 1.05 9.11
N PRO A 452 0.23 1.36 7.93
CA PRO A 452 1.54 1.98 7.80
C PRO A 452 1.48 3.49 8.09
N LEU A 453 1.15 3.89 9.32
CA LEU A 453 1.14 5.27 9.78
C LEU A 453 2.60 5.79 9.89
N ALA A 454 2.83 7.06 9.56
CA ALA A 454 4.19 7.63 9.54
C ALA A 454 4.88 7.52 10.91
N GLU A 455 4.15 7.75 11.99
CA GLU A 455 4.63 7.68 13.37
C GLU A 455 5.05 6.26 13.74
N PHE A 456 4.30 5.24 13.29
CA PHE A 456 4.65 3.83 13.52
C PHE A 456 5.90 3.45 12.72
N GLN A 457 6.02 3.94 11.48
CA GLN A 457 7.17 3.69 10.62
C GLN A 457 8.45 4.35 11.17
N ILE A 458 8.34 5.59 11.69
CA ILE A 458 9.45 6.27 12.38
C ILE A 458 9.81 5.50 13.65
N GLY A 459 8.82 5.06 14.44
CA GLY A 459 9.03 4.23 15.63
C GLY A 459 9.74 2.91 15.32
N LEU A 460 9.34 2.23 14.24
CA LEU A 460 9.97 1.01 13.76
C LEU A 460 11.46 1.24 13.43
N ALA A 461 11.77 2.31 12.70
CA ALA A 461 13.15 2.66 12.36
C ALA A 461 13.99 3.02 13.59
N LYS A 462 13.40 3.69 14.59
CA LYS A 462 14.07 3.95 15.89
C LYS A 462 14.39 2.66 16.63
N LEU A 463 13.45 1.73 16.70
CA LEU A 463 13.65 0.44 17.36
C LEU A 463 14.69 -0.41 16.60
N ALA A 464 14.66 -0.38 15.27
CA ALA A 464 15.64 -1.07 14.42
C ALA A 464 17.09 -0.63 14.68
N LEU A 465 17.29 0.63 15.09
CA LEU A 465 18.61 1.15 15.48
C LEU A 465 19.14 0.46 16.74
N HIS A 466 18.26 0.09 17.68
CA HIS A 466 18.64 -0.57 18.94
C HIS A 466 18.71 -2.09 18.82
N SER A 467 17.88 -2.69 17.98
CA SER A 467 17.87 -4.15 17.74
C SER A 467 18.81 -4.61 16.62
N GLY A 468 19.42 -3.70 15.86
CA GLY A 468 20.38 -4.02 14.80
C GLY A 468 19.77 -4.38 13.44
N TYR A 469 18.45 -4.27 13.27
CA TYR A 469 17.75 -4.54 11.99
C TYR A 469 17.70 -3.34 11.03
N LEU A 470 18.52 -2.30 11.26
CA LEU A 470 18.54 -1.08 10.45
C LEU A 470 18.70 -1.28 8.92
N PRO A 471 19.56 -2.19 8.41
CA PRO A 471 19.73 -2.38 6.96
C PRO A 471 18.61 -3.21 6.31
N SER A 472 17.58 -3.61 7.06
CA SER A 472 16.47 -4.41 6.54
C SER A 472 15.68 -3.65 5.46
N SER A 473 15.18 -4.41 4.49
CA SER A 473 14.39 -3.87 3.38
C SER A 473 13.07 -3.26 3.84
N GLU A 474 12.51 -3.82 4.90
CA GLU A 474 11.27 -3.47 5.56
C GLU A 474 11.38 -2.09 6.20
N VAL A 475 12.44 -1.86 6.98
CA VAL A 475 12.71 -0.56 7.62
C VAL A 475 12.97 0.51 6.56
N PHE A 476 13.69 0.17 5.50
CA PHE A 476 13.93 1.11 4.40
C PHE A 476 12.65 1.52 3.66
N GLY A 477 11.77 0.56 3.35
CA GLY A 477 10.47 0.87 2.74
C GLY A 477 9.60 1.72 3.67
N ALA A 478 9.55 1.35 4.96
CA ALA A 478 8.79 2.06 5.98
C ALA A 478 9.23 3.52 6.12
N ILE A 479 10.55 3.78 6.23
CA ILE A 479 11.03 5.15 6.44
C ILE A 479 10.83 6.04 5.21
N ARG A 480 10.98 5.50 3.99
CA ARG A 480 10.68 6.25 2.76
C ARG A 480 9.21 6.64 2.67
N HIS A 481 8.31 5.75 3.07
CA HIS A 481 6.88 6.07 3.15
C HIS A 481 6.61 7.13 4.22
N ALA A 482 7.28 7.05 5.37
CA ALA A 482 7.13 8.01 6.45
C ALA A 482 7.55 9.42 6.04
N LEU A 483 8.64 9.56 5.28
CA LEU A 483 9.12 10.85 4.76
C LEU A 483 8.06 11.58 3.92
N GLN A 484 7.36 10.85 3.05
CA GLN A 484 6.31 11.43 2.22
C GLN A 484 5.08 11.83 3.05
N ARG A 485 4.82 11.17 4.18
CA ARG A 485 3.61 11.42 5.00
C ARG A 485 3.84 12.34 6.19
N ALA A 486 5.08 12.49 6.62
CA ALA A 486 5.45 13.35 7.74
C ALA A 486 6.84 13.99 7.50
N PRO A 487 6.98 14.84 6.46
CA PRO A 487 8.23 15.51 6.12
C PRO A 487 8.65 16.57 7.15
N HIS A 488 7.76 16.94 8.05
CA HIS A 488 7.98 17.96 9.07
C HIS A 488 8.73 17.43 10.30
N TYR A 489 8.82 16.11 10.49
CA TYR A 489 9.62 15.53 11.57
C TYR A 489 11.09 15.50 11.19
N PRO A 490 11.98 16.14 11.96
CA PRO A 490 13.43 16.00 11.77
C PRO A 490 13.92 14.54 11.86
N GLU A 491 13.31 13.76 12.75
CA GLU A 491 13.70 12.38 13.01
C GLU A 491 13.48 11.47 11.81
N SER A 492 12.45 11.71 10.99
CA SER A 492 12.17 10.88 9.82
C SER A 492 13.30 11.00 8.79
N HIS A 493 13.77 12.22 8.55
CA HIS A 493 14.91 12.52 7.68
C HIS A 493 16.23 11.97 8.23
N ASN A 494 16.49 12.15 9.53
CA ASN A 494 17.71 11.62 10.16
C ASN A 494 17.78 10.08 10.07
N LEU A 495 16.68 9.38 10.40
CA LEU A 495 16.63 7.93 10.32
C LEU A 495 16.76 7.43 8.88
N ASN A 496 16.15 8.10 7.90
CA ASN A 496 16.36 7.75 6.49
C ASN A 496 17.82 7.92 6.08
N GLY A 497 18.50 8.96 6.58
CA GLY A 497 19.94 9.15 6.40
C GLY A 497 20.75 7.97 6.94
N LEU A 498 20.46 7.52 8.17
CA LEU A 498 21.15 6.40 8.81
C LEU A 498 20.89 5.07 8.07
N VAL A 499 19.66 4.82 7.63
CA VAL A 499 19.32 3.63 6.85
C VAL A 499 20.07 3.65 5.51
N CYS A 500 20.09 4.79 4.80
CA CYS A 500 20.87 4.94 3.56
C CYS A 500 22.37 4.72 3.79
N GLU A 501 22.93 5.26 4.88
CA GLU A 501 24.33 5.08 5.27
C GLU A 501 24.68 3.60 5.49
N SER A 502 23.82 2.86 6.21
CA SER A 502 24.03 1.42 6.45
C SER A 502 23.97 0.56 5.18
N ARG A 503 23.31 1.06 4.13
CA ARG A 503 23.24 0.42 2.80
C ARG A 503 24.31 0.91 1.82
N GLY A 504 25.17 1.85 2.24
CA GLY A 504 26.24 2.42 1.41
C GLY A 504 25.80 3.51 0.42
N ASP A 505 24.54 3.97 0.46
CA ASP A 505 24.06 5.07 -0.38
C ASP A 505 24.29 6.41 0.32
N TYR A 506 25.54 6.89 0.26
CA TYR A 506 25.94 8.12 0.95
C TYR A 506 25.34 9.40 0.34
N GLN A 507 25.02 9.40 -0.96
CA GLN A 507 24.42 10.58 -1.61
C GLN A 507 22.99 10.81 -1.11
N SER A 508 22.17 9.76 -1.07
CA SER A 508 20.82 9.83 -0.47
C SER A 508 20.86 10.12 1.02
N ALA A 509 21.91 9.67 1.73
CA ALA A 509 22.09 10.00 3.14
C ALA A 509 22.34 11.50 3.35
N ILE A 510 23.22 12.11 2.55
CA ILE A 510 23.53 13.55 2.60
C ILE A 510 22.29 14.40 2.38
N THR A 511 21.49 14.10 1.35
CA THR A 511 20.26 14.85 1.07
C THR A 511 19.28 14.75 2.23
N SER A 512 19.12 13.55 2.81
CA SER A 512 18.26 13.32 3.98
C SER A 512 18.73 14.12 5.20
N TYR A 513 20.03 14.13 5.53
CA TYR A 513 20.52 14.90 6.67
C TYR A 513 20.39 16.42 6.46
N ARG A 514 20.56 16.91 5.23
CA ARG A 514 20.30 18.33 4.90
C ARG A 514 18.84 18.70 5.10
N LEU A 515 17.91 17.84 4.67
CA LEU A 515 16.47 18.02 4.92
C LEU A 515 16.14 17.94 6.41
N ALA A 516 16.79 17.06 7.17
CA ALA A 516 16.63 16.98 8.63
C ALA A 516 16.98 18.31 9.31
N ARG A 517 18.07 18.98 8.89
CA ARG A 517 18.45 20.30 9.41
C ARG A 517 17.42 21.38 9.08
N CYS A 518 16.90 21.38 7.85
CA CYS A 518 15.83 22.29 7.45
C CYS A 518 14.57 22.08 8.30
N ALA A 519 14.21 20.81 8.57
CA ALA A 519 13.09 20.46 9.42
C ALA A 519 13.25 20.96 10.86
N ILE A 520 14.44 20.81 11.48
CA ILE A 520 14.71 21.29 12.85
C ILE A 520 14.41 22.78 12.98
N ARG A 521 14.91 23.60 12.04
CA ARG A 521 14.75 25.06 12.09
C ARG A 521 13.30 25.50 11.93
N SER A 522 12.45 24.65 11.36
CA SER A 522 11.02 24.86 11.20
C SER A 522 10.15 24.22 12.30
N PHE A 523 10.75 23.42 13.18
CA PHE A 523 10.02 22.69 14.21
C PHE A 523 9.75 23.60 15.42
N ALA A 524 8.49 23.70 15.84
CA ALA A 524 8.06 24.61 16.90
C ALA A 524 8.40 24.11 18.32
N GLY A 525 8.90 22.88 18.48
CA GLY A 525 9.30 22.32 19.77
C GLY A 525 10.74 22.68 20.18
N GLU A 526 11.05 22.61 21.47
CA GLU A 526 12.43 22.67 21.98
C GLU A 526 13.23 21.48 21.44
N VAL A 527 13.89 21.66 20.30
CA VAL A 527 14.82 20.67 19.78
C VAL A 527 16.11 20.78 20.59
N SER A 528 16.48 19.70 21.26
CA SER A 528 17.74 19.63 21.98
C SER A 528 18.91 19.96 21.05
N GLU A 529 19.81 20.85 21.47
CA GLU A 529 21.08 21.12 20.77
C GLU A 529 21.86 19.82 20.51
N SER A 530 21.67 18.78 21.34
CA SER A 530 22.26 17.46 21.12
C SER A 530 21.79 16.80 19.82
N PHE A 531 20.51 16.96 19.46
CA PHE A 531 19.93 16.31 18.30
C PHE A 531 20.40 16.96 16.98
N LEU A 532 20.51 18.29 16.96
CA LEU A 532 21.10 19.02 15.82
C LEU A 532 22.57 18.65 15.61
N LYS A 533 23.30 18.49 16.71
CA LYS A 533 24.68 18.02 16.72
C LYS A 533 24.78 16.62 16.12
N ASP A 534 23.95 15.66 16.53
CA ASP A 534 23.98 14.28 16.02
C ASP A 534 23.77 14.23 14.50
N ILE A 535 22.79 15.00 13.98
CA ILE A 535 22.55 15.12 12.54
C ILE A 535 23.75 15.70 11.80
N SER A 536 24.39 16.72 12.38
CA SER A 536 25.54 17.40 11.77
C SER A 536 26.77 16.49 11.73
N ILE A 537 26.98 15.68 12.77
CA ILE A 537 28.04 14.65 12.81
C ILE A 537 27.76 13.56 11.76
N ASN A 538 26.52 13.09 11.65
CA ASN A 538 26.12 12.09 10.65
C ASN A 538 26.28 12.62 9.21
N LEU A 539 25.95 13.90 8.97
CA LEU A 539 26.16 14.60 7.71
C LEU A 539 27.65 14.67 7.35
N ALA A 540 28.50 15.14 8.27
CA ALA A 540 29.95 15.23 8.05
C ALA A 540 30.56 13.85 7.76
N ARG A 541 30.11 12.82 8.48
CA ARG A 541 30.52 11.42 8.27
C ARG A 541 30.16 10.95 6.86
N SER A 542 28.95 11.23 6.40
CA SER A 542 28.45 10.83 5.08
C SER A 542 29.12 11.60 3.93
N LEU A 543 29.32 12.91 4.08
CA LEU A 543 30.08 13.75 3.13
C LEU A 543 31.51 13.23 2.94
N CYS A 544 32.18 12.90 4.05
CA CYS A 544 33.54 12.34 4.04
C CYS A 544 33.61 10.98 3.33
N ARG A 545 32.58 10.13 3.50
CA ARG A 545 32.47 8.84 2.82
C ARG A 545 32.14 8.97 1.33
N ALA A 546 31.33 9.95 0.95
CA ALA A 546 30.98 10.25 -0.43
C ALA A 546 32.11 10.91 -1.24
N GLY A 547 33.15 11.43 -0.58
CA GLY A 547 34.30 12.08 -1.22
C GLY A 547 34.28 13.61 -1.19
N ASN A 548 33.21 14.22 -0.65
CA ASN A 548 33.07 15.67 -0.48
C ASN A 548 33.76 16.10 0.84
N VAL A 549 35.08 15.92 0.89
CA VAL A 549 35.86 16.08 2.13
C VAL A 549 35.97 17.55 2.57
N SER A 550 35.95 18.51 1.64
CA SER A 550 35.93 19.95 1.95
C SER A 550 34.75 20.31 2.83
N ASP A 551 33.55 19.97 2.37
CA ASP A 551 32.28 20.30 3.00
C ASP A 551 32.17 19.59 4.37
N ALA A 552 32.68 18.35 4.44
CA ALA A 552 32.74 17.60 5.70
C ALA A 552 33.62 18.28 6.77
N VAL A 553 34.74 18.88 6.35
CA VAL A 553 35.63 19.63 7.26
C VAL A 553 34.96 20.92 7.72
N GLU A 554 34.33 21.66 6.82
CA GLU A 554 33.61 22.90 7.14
C GLU A 554 32.50 22.66 8.17
N GLU A 555 31.71 21.59 8.03
CA GLU A 555 30.67 21.21 8.99
C GLU A 555 31.26 20.90 10.38
N CYS A 556 32.37 20.15 10.44
CA CYS A 556 33.05 19.86 11.70
C CYS A 556 33.68 21.11 12.33
N GLU A 557 34.25 22.02 11.55
CA GLU A 557 34.79 23.29 12.04
C GLU A 557 33.69 24.19 12.60
N SER A 558 32.52 24.24 11.96
CA SER A 558 31.33 24.93 12.47
C SER A 558 30.90 24.37 13.84
N LEU A 559 30.78 23.04 13.96
CA LEU A 559 30.46 22.40 15.24
C LEU A 559 31.51 22.67 16.34
N LYS A 560 32.78 22.73 15.95
CA LYS A 560 33.88 23.06 16.86
C LYS A 560 33.81 24.51 17.36
N GLN A 561 33.48 25.47 16.49
CA GLN A 561 33.29 26.87 16.88
C GLN A 561 32.13 27.05 17.85
N GLN A 562 31.08 26.25 17.71
CA GLN A 562 29.92 26.24 18.61
C GLN A 562 30.18 25.50 19.94
N GLY A 563 31.31 24.82 20.10
CA GLY A 563 31.63 24.02 21.29
C GLY A 563 30.82 22.72 21.41
N LEU A 564 30.14 22.31 20.33
CA LEU A 564 29.27 21.13 20.30
C LEU A 564 29.98 19.86 19.79
N LEU A 565 31.27 19.95 19.43
CA LEU A 565 32.03 18.82 18.91
C LEU A 565 32.47 17.88 20.06
N ASP A 566 31.84 16.72 20.14
CA ASP A 566 32.13 15.68 21.14
C ASP A 566 33.20 14.70 20.69
N THR A 567 33.42 13.65 21.48
CA THR A 567 34.39 12.60 21.15
C THR A 567 34.08 11.98 19.78
N GLU A 568 32.82 11.63 19.48
CA GLU A 568 32.46 11.05 18.18
C GLU A 568 32.70 12.04 17.03
N GLY A 569 32.29 13.31 17.17
CA GLY A 569 32.54 14.36 16.20
C GLY A 569 34.03 14.62 15.96
N LEU A 570 34.87 14.56 17.00
CA LEU A 570 36.32 14.68 16.89
C LEU A 570 36.96 13.54 16.08
N HIS A 571 36.42 12.31 16.19
CA HIS A 571 36.88 11.19 15.35
C HIS A 571 36.58 11.44 13.87
N VAL A 572 35.35 11.87 13.56
CA VAL A 572 34.94 12.19 12.19
C VAL A 572 35.79 13.35 11.65
N TYR A 573 35.99 14.40 12.45
CA TYR A 573 36.80 15.55 12.06
C TYR A 573 38.25 15.19 11.75
N ALA A 574 38.89 14.38 12.60
CA ALA A 574 40.25 13.90 12.36
C ALA A 574 40.36 13.10 11.06
N LEU A 575 39.38 12.23 10.79
CA LEU A 575 39.32 11.46 9.54
C LEU A 575 39.15 12.36 8.31
N CYS A 576 38.28 13.36 8.39
CA CYS A 576 38.07 14.33 7.31
C CYS A 576 39.36 15.12 7.02
N LEU A 577 40.02 15.65 8.04
CA LEU A 577 41.29 16.39 7.90
C LEU A 577 42.40 15.54 7.29
N TRP A 578 42.47 14.27 7.70
CA TRP A 578 43.45 13.32 7.15
C TRP A 578 43.18 13.03 5.68
N ARG A 579 41.91 12.80 5.28
CA ARG A 579 41.53 12.63 3.86
C ARG A 579 41.76 13.88 3.02
N LEU A 580 41.66 15.06 3.62
CA LEU A 580 41.97 16.35 2.96
C LEU A 580 43.47 16.59 2.79
N GLY A 581 44.33 15.78 3.44
CA GLY A 581 45.80 15.93 3.42
C GLY A 581 46.35 16.91 4.47
N LYS A 582 45.53 17.42 5.40
CA LYS A 582 45.96 18.29 6.51
C LYS A 582 46.49 17.45 7.69
N ASN A 583 47.56 16.70 7.44
CA ASN A 583 48.07 15.67 8.34
C ASN A 583 48.48 16.18 9.73
N ASP A 584 49.16 17.33 9.81
CA ASP A 584 49.62 17.89 11.10
C ASP A 584 48.46 18.29 12.02
N VAL A 585 47.41 18.87 11.43
CA VAL A 585 46.19 19.25 12.15
C VAL A 585 45.43 17.99 12.57
N ALA A 586 45.30 17.00 11.67
CA ALA A 586 44.67 15.71 12.00
C ALA A 586 45.38 15.02 13.18
N LEU A 587 46.72 15.03 13.20
CA LEU A 587 47.55 14.49 14.28
C LEU A 587 47.35 15.25 15.60
N SER A 588 47.17 16.57 15.55
CA SER A 588 46.86 17.36 16.76
C SER A 588 45.49 16.99 17.34
N VAL A 589 44.47 16.81 16.50
CA VAL A 589 43.10 16.46 16.91
C VAL A 589 43.07 15.04 17.47
N THR A 590 43.74 14.07 16.84
CA THR A 590 43.83 12.71 17.38
C THR A 590 44.57 12.65 18.72
N ARG A 591 45.61 13.48 18.93
CA ARG A 591 46.27 13.59 20.25
C ARG A 591 45.32 14.15 21.32
N THR A 592 44.52 15.16 21.00
CA THR A 592 43.52 15.68 21.96
C THR A 592 42.45 14.65 22.29
N LEU A 593 42.03 13.86 21.31
CA LEU A 593 41.07 12.77 21.48
C LEU A 593 41.66 11.66 22.36
N ALA A 594 42.91 11.27 22.11
CA ALA A 594 43.63 10.27 22.91
C ALA A 594 43.79 10.71 24.38
N ALA A 595 44.10 11.98 24.63
CA ALA A 595 44.19 12.55 25.97
C ALA A 595 42.83 12.56 26.70
N GLY A 596 41.74 12.81 25.98
CA GLY A 596 40.37 12.74 26.52
C GLY A 596 39.95 11.32 26.92
N ILE A 597 40.30 10.32 26.10
CA ILE A 597 40.02 8.89 26.37
C ILE A 597 40.77 8.41 27.62
N LEU A 598 42.04 8.78 27.77
CA LEU A 598 42.86 8.46 28.95
C LEU A 598 42.33 9.09 30.25
N SER A 599 41.61 10.21 30.18
CA SER A 599 40.96 10.83 31.34
C SER A 599 39.62 10.17 31.74
N MET A 600 38.94 9.52 30.80
CA MET A 600 37.64 8.87 30.99
C MET A 600 37.74 7.45 31.56
N GLU A 601 38.92 6.79 31.48
CA GLU A 601 39.20 5.51 32.13
C GLU A 601 39.01 5.54 33.67
N GLN A 602 38.93 6.73 34.29
CA GLN A 602 38.73 6.87 35.74
C GLN A 602 37.27 6.95 36.22
N LYS A 603 36.26 7.12 35.35
CA LYS A 603 34.89 7.47 35.80
C LYS A 603 33.73 6.55 35.40
N PHE A 604 33.87 5.62 34.46
CA PHE A 604 32.74 4.75 34.07
C PHE A 604 33.11 3.29 33.91
N ALA A 605 32.88 2.51 34.96
CA ALA A 605 32.93 1.04 34.95
C ALA A 605 31.57 0.39 34.58
N ALA A 606 30.61 1.14 34.02
CA ALA A 606 29.23 0.67 33.82
C ALA A 606 28.64 0.90 32.41
N ALA A 607 29.40 1.37 31.42
CA ALA A 607 28.89 1.59 30.06
C ALA A 607 29.61 0.69 29.04
N SER A 608 29.21 -0.58 28.99
CA SER A 608 29.69 -1.56 28.00
C SER A 608 29.14 -1.33 26.58
N GLU A 609 28.30 -0.31 26.35
CA GLU A 609 27.65 -0.03 25.06
C GLU A 609 28.37 1.03 24.21
N LEU A 610 29.26 1.85 24.78
CA LEU A 610 29.96 2.93 24.04
C LEU A 610 31.17 2.46 23.21
N PHE A 611 31.59 1.20 23.35
CA PHE A 611 32.81 0.66 22.76
C PHE A 611 32.61 -0.12 21.44
N GLN A 612 31.42 -0.08 20.84
CA GLN A 612 31.04 -0.97 19.74
C GLN A 612 31.54 -0.59 18.33
N ASN A 613 32.37 0.43 18.14
CA ASN A 613 32.84 0.79 16.79
C ASN A 613 34.33 0.48 16.59
N SER A 614 34.61 -0.38 15.61
CA SER A 614 35.88 -0.71 14.92
C SER A 614 36.89 0.45 14.70
N LYS A 615 36.48 1.70 14.95
CA LYS A 615 37.26 2.95 14.87
C LYS A 615 38.27 3.13 16.03
N ILE A 616 38.07 2.49 17.19
CA ILE A 616 39.05 2.53 18.29
C ILE A 616 40.38 1.87 17.86
N SER A 617 40.33 0.86 16.98
CA SER A 617 41.52 0.22 16.40
C SER A 617 42.36 1.21 15.55
N TYR A 618 41.72 2.10 14.79
CA TYR A 618 42.42 3.12 14.00
C TYR A 618 43.09 4.18 14.87
N VAL A 619 42.39 4.63 15.91
CA VAL A 619 42.92 5.64 16.85
C VAL A 619 44.08 5.05 17.66
N VAL A 620 43.94 3.84 18.17
CA VAL A 620 45.00 3.13 18.91
C VAL A 620 46.21 2.82 18.01
N SER A 621 46.00 2.51 16.73
CA SER A 621 47.08 2.29 15.75
C SER A 621 47.77 3.59 15.33
N ALA A 622 47.02 4.69 15.19
CA ALA A 622 47.59 6.02 14.95
C ALA A 622 48.38 6.54 16.16
N ILE A 623 47.93 6.24 17.39
CA ILE A 623 48.67 6.49 18.63
C ILE A 623 49.95 5.66 18.68
N HIS A 624 49.94 4.41 18.19
CA HIS A 624 51.14 3.57 18.16
C HIS A 624 52.27 4.10 17.24
N VAL A 625 51.91 4.74 16.12
CA VAL A 625 52.88 5.39 15.21
C VAL A 625 53.55 6.61 15.87
N LEU A 626 52.94 7.20 16.90
CA LEU A 626 53.36 8.46 17.51
C LEU A 626 53.89 8.35 18.95
N ASP A 627 53.68 7.24 19.64
CA ASP A 627 54.11 7.08 21.03
C ASP A 627 55.56 6.59 21.15
N GLN A 628 56.40 7.42 21.76
CA GLN A 628 57.81 7.15 22.04
C GLN A 628 58.01 6.16 23.21
N ASN A 629 56.97 5.85 24.01
CA ASN A 629 57.15 5.22 25.33
C ASN A 629 56.66 3.76 25.48
N ASP A 630 56.25 3.06 24.41
CA ASP A 630 55.85 1.63 24.43
C ASP A 630 54.81 1.27 25.53
N ARG A 631 53.93 2.21 25.92
CA ARG A 631 52.94 2.00 27.02
C ARG A 631 51.67 1.27 26.59
N LEU A 632 51.60 0.79 25.34
CA LEU A 632 50.38 0.28 24.72
C LEU A 632 50.08 -1.20 25.01
N GLU A 633 51.02 -1.94 25.60
CA GLU A 633 50.81 -3.36 25.95
C GLU A 633 49.71 -3.51 27.02
N SER A 634 49.54 -2.52 27.90
CA SER A 634 48.43 -2.48 28.87
C SER A 634 47.08 -2.15 28.22
N VAL A 635 47.03 -1.26 27.23
CA VAL A 635 45.80 -0.86 26.52
C VAL A 635 45.29 -1.96 25.58
N VAL A 636 46.20 -2.65 24.89
CA VAL A 636 45.85 -3.82 24.07
C VAL A 636 45.40 -4.99 24.95
N SER A 637 45.90 -5.08 26.19
CA SER A 637 45.43 -6.10 27.14
C SER A 637 44.05 -5.80 27.72
N SER A 638 43.69 -4.51 27.92
CA SER A 638 42.38 -4.09 28.41
C SER A 638 41.29 -4.07 27.33
N SER A 639 41.64 -3.84 26.06
CA SER A 639 40.72 -3.84 24.90
C SER A 639 40.45 -5.22 24.28
N ARG A 640 41.11 -6.28 24.78
CA ARG A 640 40.88 -7.67 24.30
C ARG A 640 39.49 -8.22 24.60
N SER A 641 38.82 -7.73 25.63
CA SER A 641 37.48 -8.18 26.01
C SER A 641 36.36 -7.57 25.16
N SER A 642 36.66 -6.56 24.31
CA SER A 642 35.67 -5.79 23.55
C SER A 642 35.67 -6.03 22.03
N LEU A 643 36.62 -6.80 21.49
CA LEU A 643 36.67 -7.15 20.06
C LEU A 643 35.89 -8.45 19.82
N THR A 644 34.83 -8.41 19.03
CA THR A 644 33.91 -9.54 18.83
C THR A 644 34.08 -10.26 17.49
N SER A 645 34.56 -9.57 16.44
CA SER A 645 34.73 -10.17 15.12
C SER A 645 36.17 -10.62 14.82
N HIS A 646 36.29 -11.75 14.10
CA HIS A 646 37.59 -12.30 13.72
C HIS A 646 38.37 -11.36 12.78
N GLU A 647 37.68 -10.61 11.93
CA GLU A 647 38.27 -9.65 10.99
C GLU A 647 38.86 -8.42 11.69
N GLU A 648 38.18 -7.87 12.70
CA GLU A 648 38.69 -6.72 13.48
C GLU A 648 39.94 -7.10 14.28
N ILE A 649 39.95 -8.29 14.87
CA ILE A 649 41.11 -8.82 15.59
C ILE A 649 42.30 -9.01 14.63
N THR A 650 42.01 -9.47 13.41
CA THR A 650 43.00 -9.65 12.35
C THR A 650 43.57 -8.32 11.87
N ALA A 651 42.72 -7.32 11.62
CA ALA A 651 43.11 -5.97 11.22
C ALA A 651 43.93 -5.26 12.31
N MET A 652 43.58 -5.45 13.58
CA MET A 652 44.35 -4.94 14.73
C MET A 652 45.78 -5.49 14.72
N HIS A 653 45.94 -6.82 14.59
CA HIS A 653 47.26 -7.45 14.56
C HIS A 653 48.10 -7.02 13.34
N MET A 654 47.46 -6.79 12.19
CA MET A 654 48.13 -6.21 11.03
C MET A 654 48.65 -4.79 11.28
N LEU A 655 47.81 -3.90 11.81
CA LEU A 655 48.17 -2.51 12.05
C LEU A 655 49.29 -2.38 13.09
N ILE A 656 49.30 -3.23 14.12
CA ILE A 656 50.41 -3.30 15.09
C ILE A 656 51.73 -3.69 14.40
N ALA A 657 51.68 -4.65 13.46
CA ALA A 657 52.86 -5.08 12.73
C ALA A 657 53.40 -3.98 11.80
N VAL A 658 52.52 -3.28 11.07
CA VAL A 658 52.89 -2.15 10.21
C VAL A 658 53.40 -0.96 11.03
N GLY A 659 52.80 -0.66 12.18
CA GLY A 659 53.26 0.40 13.08
C GLY A 659 54.68 0.18 13.59
N LYS A 660 55.03 -1.07 13.94
CA LYS A 660 56.39 -1.45 14.35
C LYS A 660 57.43 -1.30 13.23
N LEU A 661 57.03 -1.48 11.97
CA LEU A 661 57.89 -1.27 10.80
C LEU A 661 58.16 0.21 10.55
N VAL A 662 57.13 1.06 10.67
CA VAL A 662 57.24 2.51 10.41
C VAL A 662 58.02 3.23 11.52
N LYS A 663 57.88 2.81 12.77
CA LYS A 663 58.48 3.47 13.97
C LYS A 663 60.02 3.56 13.96
N HIS A 664 60.71 2.71 13.22
CA HIS A 664 62.18 2.63 13.24
C HIS A 664 62.86 2.99 11.90
N GLY A 665 62.08 3.37 10.88
CA GLY A 665 62.61 3.65 9.54
C GLY A 665 63.00 2.38 8.77
N SER A 666 62.77 2.39 7.45
CA SER A 666 62.94 1.22 6.56
C SER A 666 64.39 0.72 6.37
N LYS A 667 65.36 1.28 7.10
CA LYS A 667 66.79 0.96 6.97
C LYS A 667 67.34 0.06 8.08
N ASP A 668 66.62 -0.15 9.18
CA ASP A 668 67.07 -0.97 10.30
C ASP A 668 66.43 -2.37 10.29
N CYS A 669 67.22 -3.42 10.02
CA CYS A 669 66.77 -4.83 10.05
C CYS A 669 66.09 -5.23 11.38
N LEU A 670 66.42 -4.55 12.48
CA LEU A 670 65.84 -4.76 13.81
C LEU A 670 64.34 -4.42 13.89
N ALA A 671 63.85 -3.48 13.07
CA ALA A 671 62.45 -3.08 13.01
C ALA A 671 61.58 -4.17 12.36
N ILE A 672 62.11 -4.75 11.28
CA ILE A 672 61.47 -5.81 10.51
C ILE A 672 61.30 -7.06 11.37
N GLN A 673 62.33 -7.43 12.14
CA GLN A 673 62.30 -8.60 13.01
C GLN A 673 61.21 -8.51 14.09
N LYS A 674 61.03 -7.33 14.71
CA LYS A 674 59.98 -7.12 15.74
C LYS A 674 58.56 -7.21 15.18
N GLY A 675 58.35 -6.77 13.94
CA GLY A 675 57.07 -6.91 13.22
C GLY A 675 56.77 -8.37 12.87
N VAL A 676 57.77 -9.08 12.33
CA VAL A 676 57.71 -10.51 12.01
C VAL A 676 57.41 -11.36 13.25
N ASP A 677 58.08 -11.11 14.37
CA ASP A 677 57.87 -11.86 15.61
C ASP A 677 56.47 -11.64 16.20
N HIS A 678 55.90 -10.43 16.05
CA HIS A 678 54.52 -10.15 16.47
C HIS A 678 53.51 -10.91 15.60
N LEU A 679 53.68 -10.88 14.27
CA LEU A 679 52.80 -11.61 13.35
C LEU A 679 52.89 -13.12 13.52
N ARG A 680 54.08 -13.68 13.77
CA ARG A 680 54.24 -15.11 14.10
C ARG A 680 53.46 -15.49 15.36
N LYS A 681 53.55 -14.66 16.42
CA LYS A 681 52.76 -14.85 17.66
C LYS A 681 51.26 -14.73 17.41
N ALA A 682 50.82 -13.81 16.56
CA ALA A 682 49.42 -13.64 16.20
C ALA A 682 48.89 -14.83 15.37
N LEU A 683 49.69 -15.33 14.43
CA LEU A 683 49.36 -16.52 13.62
C LEU A 683 49.27 -17.80 14.44
N HIS A 684 50.04 -17.94 15.52
CA HIS A 684 49.85 -19.05 16.46
C HIS A 684 48.48 -19.03 17.16
N LYS A 685 47.90 -17.84 17.36
CA LYS A 685 46.54 -17.70 17.91
C LYS A 685 45.46 -17.78 16.85
N TYR A 686 45.75 -17.30 15.63
CA TYR A 686 44.80 -17.22 14.53
C TYR A 686 45.37 -17.90 13.27
N PRO A 687 45.49 -19.24 13.28
CA PRO A 687 46.20 -19.96 12.25
C PRO A 687 45.55 -19.82 10.87
N ASN A 688 44.23 -19.65 10.78
CA ASN A 688 43.49 -19.65 9.52
C ASN A 688 43.37 -18.27 8.85
N SER A 689 43.94 -17.22 9.42
CA SER A 689 43.87 -15.88 8.84
C SER A 689 44.78 -15.76 7.62
N SER A 690 44.20 -15.76 6.41
CA SER A 690 44.89 -15.53 5.13
C SER A 690 45.57 -14.16 5.10
N VAL A 691 44.95 -13.17 5.71
CA VAL A 691 45.39 -11.78 5.75
C VAL A 691 46.68 -11.60 6.57
N LEU A 692 46.77 -12.18 7.78
CA LEU A 692 48.00 -12.16 8.60
C LEU A 692 49.13 -12.96 7.95
N ARG A 693 48.79 -14.07 7.30
CA ARG A 693 49.71 -14.92 6.55
C ARG A 693 50.33 -14.18 5.35
N ASN A 694 49.50 -13.49 4.57
CA ASN A 694 49.94 -12.71 3.41
C ASN A 694 50.79 -11.51 3.82
N LEU A 695 50.44 -10.82 4.91
CA LEU A 695 51.25 -9.71 5.45
C LEU A 695 52.60 -10.20 5.96
N LEU A 696 52.65 -11.34 6.67
CA LEU A 696 53.91 -11.95 7.11
C LEU A 696 54.79 -12.31 5.91
N GLY A 697 54.20 -12.88 4.85
CA GLY A 697 54.90 -13.18 3.60
C GLY A 697 55.50 -11.93 2.94
N TYR A 698 54.73 -10.85 2.84
CA TYR A 698 55.18 -9.57 2.28
C TYR A 698 56.37 -8.97 3.07
N ILE A 699 56.30 -8.97 4.40
CA ILE A 699 57.34 -8.40 5.25
C ILE A 699 58.64 -9.24 5.15
N LEU A 700 58.54 -10.57 5.11
CA LEU A 700 59.67 -11.46 4.91
C LEU A 700 60.30 -11.33 3.50
N LEU A 701 59.51 -11.01 2.48
CA LEU A 701 60.02 -10.70 1.13
C LEU A 701 60.81 -9.38 1.13
N SER A 702 60.39 -8.40 1.92
CA SER A 702 61.06 -7.10 2.02
C SER A 702 62.38 -7.11 2.81
N SER A 703 62.67 -8.17 3.58
CA SER A 703 63.85 -8.25 4.48
C SER A 703 65.18 -8.58 3.78
N LYS A 704 65.19 -8.87 2.47
CA LYS A 704 66.38 -9.21 1.64
C LYS A 704 67.22 -10.42 2.10
N GLU A 705 66.85 -11.15 3.15
CA GLU A 705 67.58 -12.35 3.59
C GLU A 705 67.13 -13.63 2.84
N GLN A 706 68.08 -14.42 2.32
CA GLN A 706 67.78 -15.62 1.51
C GLN A 706 66.98 -16.71 2.27
N ARG A 707 67.05 -16.77 3.61
CA ARG A 707 66.27 -17.73 4.42
C ARG A 707 64.80 -17.33 4.57
N ASP A 708 64.49 -16.04 4.53
CA ASP A 708 63.14 -15.51 4.70
C ASP A 708 62.29 -15.65 3.42
N LEU A 709 62.94 -15.78 2.26
CA LEU A 709 62.28 -15.95 0.95
C LEU A 709 61.51 -17.28 0.83
N TYR A 710 62.08 -18.39 1.30
CA TYR A 710 61.43 -19.71 1.31
C TYR A 710 60.26 -19.78 2.30
N LEU A 711 60.41 -19.13 3.46
CA LEU A 711 59.33 -19.01 4.45
C LEU A 711 58.19 -18.13 3.93
N SER A 712 58.51 -17.04 3.22
CA SER A 712 57.53 -16.16 2.60
C SER A 712 56.63 -16.88 1.60
N THR A 713 57.20 -17.70 0.71
CA THR A 713 56.42 -18.50 -0.27
C THR A 713 55.48 -19.54 0.36
N ARG A 714 55.78 -19.99 1.60
CA ARG A 714 54.89 -20.89 2.37
C ARG A 714 53.81 -20.14 3.15
N CYS A 715 54.01 -18.85 3.42
CA CYS A 715 53.06 -18.01 4.14
C CYS A 715 52.03 -17.38 3.20
N THR A 716 52.37 -17.10 1.94
CA THR A 716 51.40 -16.57 0.97
C THR A 716 50.36 -17.62 0.58
N PHE A 717 49.10 -17.39 0.95
CA PHE A 717 47.98 -18.28 0.64
C PHE A 717 47.07 -17.60 -0.39
N ILE A 718 46.89 -18.25 -1.53
CA ILE A 718 45.99 -17.80 -2.61
C ILE A 718 44.77 -18.72 -2.55
N ASP A 719 43.64 -18.23 -2.06
CA ASP A 719 42.38 -18.97 -2.11
C ASP A 719 41.87 -18.98 -3.56
N LEU A 720 41.79 -20.17 -4.15
CA LEU A 720 41.30 -20.41 -5.52
C LEU A 720 39.80 -20.76 -5.55
N SER A 721 39.13 -20.84 -4.41
CA SER A 721 37.77 -21.37 -4.24
C SER A 721 36.64 -20.34 -4.38
N ASP A 722 36.91 -19.03 -4.29
CA ASP A 722 35.88 -17.96 -4.31
C ASP A 722 35.50 -17.48 -5.73
N HIS A 723 35.57 -18.35 -6.73
CA HIS A 723 35.36 -17.96 -8.14
C HIS A 723 33.91 -17.87 -8.63
N GLN A 724 32.90 -17.80 -7.75
CA GLN A 724 31.51 -17.73 -8.26
C GLN A 724 30.54 -16.74 -7.62
N LYS A 725 30.87 -15.97 -6.57
CA LYS A 725 29.94 -14.94 -6.09
C LYS A 725 30.67 -13.69 -5.63
N GLU A 726 30.25 -12.58 -6.22
CA GLU A 726 30.57 -11.18 -5.93
C GLU A 726 31.85 -10.60 -6.59
N GLU A 727 31.65 -9.49 -7.31
CA GLU A 727 32.69 -8.59 -7.81
C GLU A 727 33.37 -7.85 -6.64
N GLY A 728 33.96 -8.61 -5.72
CA GLY A 728 34.78 -8.10 -4.62
C GLY A 728 36.16 -7.67 -5.12
N ILE A 729 36.58 -6.47 -4.73
CA ILE A 729 37.93 -5.94 -4.97
C ILE A 729 38.93 -6.84 -4.24
N LYS A 730 39.74 -7.63 -4.97
CA LYS A 730 40.91 -8.33 -4.40
C LYS A 730 41.80 -7.30 -3.68
N SER A 731 42.28 -7.64 -2.48
CA SER A 731 43.12 -6.71 -1.74
C SER A 731 44.43 -6.47 -2.48
N ALA A 732 44.97 -5.25 -2.44
CA ALA A 732 46.22 -4.92 -3.13
C ALA A 732 47.39 -5.85 -2.75
N CYS A 733 47.38 -6.39 -1.52
CA CYS A 733 48.34 -7.37 -1.05
C CYS A 733 48.23 -8.73 -1.76
N GLU A 734 47.03 -9.16 -2.14
CA GLU A 734 46.82 -10.41 -2.91
C GLU A 734 47.31 -10.27 -4.35
N ILE A 735 47.10 -9.10 -4.96
CA ILE A 735 47.55 -8.79 -6.31
C ILE A 735 49.08 -8.71 -6.36
N VAL A 736 49.70 -8.02 -5.40
CA VAL A 736 51.16 -7.91 -5.29
C VAL A 736 51.81 -9.26 -4.91
N GLY A 737 51.17 -10.03 -4.03
CA GLY A 737 51.60 -11.38 -3.66
C GLY A 737 51.53 -12.36 -4.83
N ALA A 738 50.48 -12.31 -5.65
CA ALA A 738 50.37 -13.13 -6.86
C ALA A 738 51.39 -12.72 -7.94
N GLY A 739 51.62 -11.42 -8.12
CA GLY A 739 52.61 -10.89 -9.06
C GLY A 739 54.06 -11.29 -8.72
N THR A 740 54.40 -11.31 -7.43
CA THR A 740 55.74 -11.72 -6.97
C THR A 740 55.96 -13.23 -7.10
N VAL A 741 54.94 -14.06 -6.85
CA VAL A 741 55.01 -15.52 -7.09
C VAL A 741 55.14 -15.84 -8.59
N ALA A 742 54.45 -15.09 -9.45
CA ALA A 742 54.55 -15.24 -10.91
C ALA A 742 55.91 -14.81 -11.50
N CYS A 743 56.53 -13.76 -10.94
CA CYS A 743 57.89 -13.34 -11.34
C CYS A 743 58.97 -14.37 -10.92
N TYR A 744 58.71 -15.13 -9.86
CA TYR A 744 59.63 -16.18 -9.40
C TYR A 744 59.52 -17.48 -10.22
N SER A 745 58.30 -17.88 -10.62
CA SER A 745 58.10 -19.07 -11.45
C SER A 745 58.64 -18.92 -12.88
N THR A 746 58.82 -17.70 -13.36
CA THR A 746 59.31 -17.36 -14.70
C THR A 746 60.82 -17.09 -14.77
N GLY A 747 61.53 -17.05 -13.62
CA GLY A 747 63.00 -17.04 -13.57
C GLY A 747 63.68 -15.75 -14.00
N THR A 748 62.97 -14.63 -14.16
CA THR A 748 63.57 -13.34 -14.55
C THR A 748 64.11 -12.59 -13.33
N LEU A 749 65.43 -12.72 -13.11
CA LEU A 749 66.22 -11.97 -12.12
C LEU A 749 66.43 -10.49 -12.53
N GLN A 750 65.35 -9.68 -12.61
CA GLN A 750 65.46 -8.21 -12.75
C GLN A 750 64.50 -7.48 -11.80
N TRP A 751 64.89 -7.40 -10.52
CA TRP A 751 64.16 -6.74 -9.43
C TRP A 751 64.19 -5.21 -9.48
N GLU A 752 64.95 -4.61 -10.39
CA GLU A 752 65.09 -3.15 -10.51
C GLU A 752 63.97 -2.50 -11.35
N ILE A 753 63.27 -3.27 -12.18
CA ILE A 753 62.29 -2.71 -13.14
C ILE A 753 60.91 -2.45 -12.48
N LEU A 754 60.60 -3.11 -11.35
CA LEU A 754 59.34 -2.94 -10.61
C LEU A 754 59.36 -1.83 -9.56
N LEU A 755 60.50 -1.14 -9.36
CA LEU A 755 60.69 -0.21 -8.25
C LEU A 755 61.42 1.08 -8.66
N PRO A 756 60.72 2.14 -9.11
CA PRO A 756 61.22 3.49 -8.87
C PRO A 756 60.85 3.88 -7.43
N HIS A 757 61.88 4.18 -6.62
CA HIS A 757 61.83 4.86 -5.31
C HIS A 757 60.43 5.17 -4.75
N LEU A 758 59.78 4.16 -4.17
CA LEU A 758 58.53 4.34 -3.46
C LEU A 758 58.84 4.94 -2.08
N GLN A 759 58.90 6.28 -2.04
CA GLN A 759 58.67 6.99 -0.79
C GLN A 759 57.30 6.56 -0.22
N THR A 760 57.15 6.74 1.08
CA THR A 760 56.00 6.43 1.93
C THR A 760 54.57 6.72 1.42
N PRO A 761 54.28 7.58 0.42
CA PRO A 761 52.90 7.83 0.00
C PRO A 761 52.22 6.67 -0.75
N VAL A 762 52.95 5.83 -1.49
CA VAL A 762 52.31 5.01 -2.54
C VAL A 762 51.65 3.72 -2.02
N ALA A 763 52.20 3.10 -0.97
CA ALA A 763 51.55 1.95 -0.33
C ALA A 763 50.22 2.32 0.35
N PHE A 764 50.12 3.57 0.85
CA PHE A 764 48.89 4.15 1.35
C PHE A 764 47.96 4.57 0.19
N TRP A 765 48.53 5.09 -0.90
CA TRP A 765 47.81 5.52 -2.12
C TRP A 765 47.11 4.36 -2.84
N ILE A 766 47.76 3.20 -2.95
CA ILE A 766 47.21 1.96 -3.52
C ILE A 766 46.01 1.46 -2.68
N TRP A 767 46.04 1.70 -1.37
CA TRP A 767 44.97 1.32 -0.45
C TRP A 767 43.80 2.31 -0.45
N SER A 768 44.04 3.59 -0.76
CA SER A 768 43.00 4.61 -0.90
C SER A 768 42.30 4.64 -2.27
N HIS A 769 42.92 4.08 -3.33
CA HIS A 769 42.40 4.10 -4.70
C HIS A 769 42.55 2.74 -5.43
N PRO A 770 41.68 1.75 -5.16
CA PRO A 770 41.76 0.41 -5.75
C PRO A 770 41.51 0.36 -7.27
N THR A 771 40.83 1.37 -7.84
CA THR A 771 40.59 1.50 -9.28
C THR A 771 41.82 1.99 -10.06
N ALA A 772 42.60 2.93 -9.48
CA ALA A 772 43.84 3.42 -10.08
C ALA A 772 44.96 2.36 -10.09
N ALA A 773 44.97 1.48 -9.09
CA ALA A 773 45.87 0.31 -9.06
C ALA A 773 45.57 -0.70 -10.19
N LYS A 774 44.30 -0.80 -10.62
CA LYS A 774 43.85 -1.64 -11.74
C LYS A 774 44.37 -1.12 -13.09
N GLU A 775 44.38 0.20 -13.29
CA GLU A 775 44.95 0.88 -14.47
C GLU A 775 46.48 0.81 -14.53
N PHE A 776 47.13 0.84 -13.36
CA PHE A 776 48.58 0.70 -13.27
C PHE A 776 49.03 -0.76 -13.53
N ALA A 777 48.25 -1.73 -13.05
CA ALA A 777 48.49 -3.15 -13.29
C ALA A 777 48.17 -3.56 -14.75
N SER A 778 47.16 -2.97 -15.40
CA SER A 778 46.87 -3.27 -16.82
C SER A 778 47.95 -2.74 -17.77
N ARG A 779 48.62 -1.62 -17.43
CA ARG A 779 49.77 -1.10 -18.20
C ARG A 779 51.07 -1.87 -17.99
N ALA A 780 51.17 -2.68 -16.93
CA ALA A 780 52.38 -3.45 -16.60
C ALA A 780 52.37 -4.88 -17.15
N VAL A 781 51.30 -5.30 -17.84
CA VAL A 781 51.07 -6.68 -18.32
C VAL A 781 51.11 -6.79 -19.85
N GLU A 782 51.36 -5.70 -20.59
CA GLU A 782 51.73 -5.83 -22.01
C GLU A 782 53.24 -6.13 -22.15
N PRO A 783 53.61 -7.08 -23.03
CA PRO A 783 54.92 -7.75 -23.02
C PRO A 783 56.13 -6.85 -23.31
#